data_AF-A0A4Y9FJX4-F1
#
_entry.id   AF-A0A4Y9FJX4-F1
#
_cell.length_a   1.000
_cell.length_b   1.000
_cell.length_c   1.000
_cell.angle_alpha   90.00
_cell.angle_beta   90.00
_cell.angle_gamma   90.00
#
_symmetry.space_group_name_H-M   'P 1'
#
loop_
_entity.id
_entity.type
_entity.pdbx_description
1 polymer ?
#
loop_
_entity_poly.entity_id
_entity_poly.type
_entity_poly.pdbx_seq_one_letter_code
_entity_poly.pdbx_strand_id
1 'polypeptide(L)'
;MMNHITNYFKSALLAQKHPIIDFKDSKDTYKIITKEEFEDGIIDVAIADEWVKGENDAIDVLIVPKTIKTVFENAAKITHKIEELTGILYVPATLHKSGELRYSEKVPWIPREFLAPMIDPQLSLGSMDDVDTFLSNTTARRIKISSWEEYIAYIKDFYRAVTSCDFDKDEMNVVDPTLELETSIYIVLDNTINATVNIEQLYDNIAQNEVAKPLYERFIRPRIERSKSLISNRSVEKMQDHKGQMGGEYPLGQSQREAINHFSELKNSEILAVSGPPGTGKTTLLQSIVANMYVKNALEKAKAPIIVAASTNNQAVTNIIDSFGHVTKVGIKNLEERWITGVNSFAVYFPSSNRRESAEEKGYQCTSREGDGFAVQVDSDSNIHQSTEKMIESASHYFNRKIRGIDECRDIIHTELIRIDDEKNKLLSDLHDIRGFTQGKGIPDYIHELDQDIAKCMSDIKELEKKQTEDTNQINLYQHRVDEWYESYKKISFYTRILGKFNIGHQKILSRLKLSMTVEEYQFLENIRNFDDIIDNYSKLVETVRSNVLKIRQQIKEIQKTINGKEKDKQQVLSLRKQVHIRCQQLKEYHCDIYAGKNVNSRDDVIKDFEECILEKINDHIDTNIRYIEFWLAVHYYECRWLLGEASITGKQRGTSYKNVIESLYSRLAMVSPCMVMTFFMLPKYFKVSDKNEKVPSYLYNFIDLLIVDEAGQVSPEIAAASFALAKKAVVVGDEHQIPPVWGIDSALDESLALTYNVIGNNMTFEELIHYGQNCSQSSVMKVASNSCHYNKYDRGLFLSEHRRCYDEIVAYCNELVYSGMLKACRGAGIDDHNYPLSLPHMGYKNIEIRSSKKEGCSRINEKEAEEIANWLSIHYSTIVAAYKGQGKMIEDSEILAIITPFKAQVKILKSALEKSLKDLSKNIDVGTVHTFQGAERKVIILSTVYGSDDGCFFINQNASLMNVAVSRAKDAFWVFGARDCLDKIGRSPSALLRKYVVEEIV
;
A
#
# COMPACT_ATOMS: atom_id res chain seq x y z
N MET A 1 27.27 3.49 -16.49
CA MET A 1 25.78 3.52 -16.44
C MET A 1 25.26 4.12 -15.13
N MET A 2 25.62 3.60 -13.96
CA MET A 2 25.19 4.17 -12.66
C MET A 2 25.46 5.68 -12.56
N ASN A 3 26.71 6.12 -12.72
CA ASN A 3 27.05 7.55 -12.69
C ASN A 3 26.32 8.39 -13.75
N HIS A 4 25.97 7.81 -14.90
CA HIS A 4 25.20 8.51 -15.94
C HIS A 4 23.78 8.84 -15.46
N ILE A 5 23.06 7.83 -14.95
CA ILE A 5 21.68 8.02 -14.45
C ILE A 5 21.67 8.89 -13.19
N THR A 6 22.66 8.73 -12.29
CA THR A 6 22.81 9.58 -11.11
C THR A 6 22.98 11.06 -11.49
N ASN A 7 23.87 11.37 -12.44
CA ASN A 7 24.09 12.75 -12.89
C ASN A 7 22.91 13.30 -13.68
N TYR A 8 22.23 12.46 -14.45
CA TYR A 8 20.98 12.80 -15.14
C TYR A 8 19.87 13.18 -14.15
N PHE A 9 19.59 12.34 -13.15
CA PHE A 9 18.60 12.66 -12.11
C PHE A 9 18.97 13.89 -11.29
N LYS A 10 20.25 14.05 -10.92
CA LYS A 10 20.72 15.27 -10.27
C LYS A 10 20.44 16.50 -11.13
N SER A 11 20.70 16.43 -12.43
CA SER A 11 20.50 17.55 -13.34
C SER A 11 19.03 17.87 -13.60
N ALA A 12 18.18 16.84 -13.72
CA ALA A 12 16.74 16.99 -13.81
C ALA A 12 16.17 17.65 -12.53
N LEU A 13 16.68 17.28 -11.35
CA LEU A 13 16.32 17.92 -10.07
C LEU A 13 16.76 19.39 -10.02
N LEU A 14 17.98 19.70 -10.49
CA LEU A 14 18.52 21.06 -10.52
C LEU A 14 17.78 21.97 -11.50
N ALA A 15 17.28 21.42 -12.61
CA ALA A 15 16.47 22.18 -13.55
C ALA A 15 15.20 22.76 -12.90
N GLN A 16 14.67 22.15 -11.84
CA GLN A 16 13.48 22.61 -11.10
C GLN A 16 13.76 23.80 -10.17
N LYS A 17 15.04 24.08 -9.86
CA LYS A 17 15.47 25.02 -8.82
C LYS A 17 15.37 26.49 -9.26
N HIS A 18 15.36 26.70 -10.57
CA HIS A 18 15.50 28.00 -11.22
C HIS A 18 14.51 28.14 -12.40
N PRO A 19 13.19 28.00 -12.14
CA PRO A 19 12.20 28.09 -13.20
C PRO A 19 12.09 29.53 -13.72
N ILE A 20 11.57 29.68 -14.92
CA ILE A 20 11.00 30.97 -15.36
C ILE A 20 9.86 31.32 -14.40
N ILE A 21 9.93 32.50 -13.80
CA ILE A 21 8.85 33.03 -12.97
C ILE A 21 7.91 33.80 -13.89
N ASP A 22 6.68 33.30 -14.03
CA ASP A 22 5.60 34.05 -14.67
C ASP A 22 5.02 35.05 -13.68
N PHE A 23 5.18 36.34 -13.98
CA PHE A 23 4.69 37.45 -13.18
C PHE A 23 3.59 38.25 -13.90
N LYS A 24 2.93 37.69 -14.93
CA LYS A 24 1.98 38.42 -15.79
C LYS A 24 0.52 38.44 -15.29
N ASP A 25 0.18 37.62 -14.29
CA ASP A 25 -1.21 37.29 -13.94
C ASP A 25 -2.04 38.42 -13.28
N SER A 26 -1.42 39.56 -12.92
CA SER A 26 -2.11 40.85 -12.73
C SER A 26 -1.09 41.99 -12.54
N LYS A 27 -1.45 43.25 -12.85
CA LYS A 27 -0.59 44.43 -12.58
C LYS A 27 -0.21 44.61 -11.09
N ASP A 28 -0.85 43.88 -10.19
CA ASP A 28 -0.58 43.92 -8.75
C ASP A 28 0.52 42.92 -8.33
N THR A 29 1.01 42.07 -9.23
CA THR A 29 1.99 41.01 -8.92
C THR A 29 3.45 41.43 -9.11
N TYR A 30 3.72 42.52 -9.84
CA TYR A 30 5.05 43.05 -10.08
C TYR A 30 5.04 44.59 -10.12
N LYS A 31 6.19 45.22 -9.87
CA LYS A 31 6.41 46.66 -10.09
C LYS A 31 7.57 46.87 -11.06
N ILE A 32 7.63 48.06 -11.63
CA ILE A 32 8.72 48.45 -12.53
C ILE A 32 9.61 49.42 -11.76
N ILE A 33 10.92 49.19 -11.81
CA ILE A 33 11.94 50.08 -11.25
C ILE A 33 12.86 50.58 -12.38
N THR A 34 13.47 51.73 -12.16
CA THR A 34 14.45 52.32 -13.07
C THR A 34 15.83 51.66 -12.92
N LYS A 35 16.69 51.85 -13.91
CA LYS A 35 18.08 51.37 -13.87
C LYS A 35 18.87 52.03 -12.74
N GLU A 36 18.63 53.31 -12.49
CA GLU A 36 19.26 54.06 -11.39
C GLU A 36 18.85 53.48 -10.03
N GLU A 37 17.56 53.22 -9.80
CA GLU A 37 17.07 52.58 -8.56
C GLU A 37 17.67 51.18 -8.35
N PHE A 38 17.88 50.40 -9.42
CA PHE A 38 18.55 49.10 -9.35
C PHE A 38 20.04 49.21 -9.02
N GLU A 39 20.76 50.16 -9.62
CA GLU A 39 22.20 50.34 -9.40
C GLU A 39 22.50 50.95 -8.02
N ASP A 40 21.70 51.92 -7.57
CA ASP A 40 21.87 52.61 -6.29
C ASP A 40 21.29 51.81 -5.11
N GLY A 41 20.41 50.83 -5.36
CA GLY A 41 19.80 49.98 -4.34
C GLY A 41 18.74 50.71 -3.51
N ILE A 42 18.14 51.77 -4.05
CA ILE A 42 17.10 52.55 -3.40
C ILE A 42 15.92 52.64 -4.36
N ILE A 43 14.77 52.08 -3.97
CA ILE A 43 13.53 52.10 -4.76
C ILE A 43 12.50 53.04 -4.13
N ASP A 44 11.51 53.48 -4.91
CA ASP A 44 10.39 54.29 -4.41
C ASP A 44 9.73 53.69 -3.16
N VAL A 45 9.68 54.49 -2.09
CA VAL A 45 9.07 54.13 -0.79
C VAL A 45 7.60 53.74 -0.94
N ALA A 46 6.89 54.27 -1.94
CA ALA A 46 5.51 53.88 -2.22
C ALA A 46 5.38 52.37 -2.55
N ILE A 47 6.39 51.78 -3.22
CA ILE A 47 6.43 50.35 -3.51
C ILE A 47 6.70 49.56 -2.22
N ALA A 48 7.63 50.04 -1.39
CA ALA A 48 7.97 49.41 -0.11
C ALA A 48 6.79 49.42 0.88
N ASP A 49 6.08 50.55 0.99
CA ASP A 49 4.90 50.71 1.86
C ASP A 49 3.73 49.81 1.43
N GLU A 50 3.58 49.56 0.13
CA GLU A 50 2.53 48.69 -0.40
C GLU A 50 2.78 47.21 -0.06
N TRP A 51 4.03 46.75 -0.06
CA TRP A 51 4.36 45.33 0.08
C TRP A 51 4.83 44.93 1.48
N VAL A 52 5.52 45.82 2.21
CA VAL A 52 6.01 45.54 3.56
C VAL A 52 4.93 45.89 4.60
N LYS A 53 3.94 45.02 4.78
CA LYS A 53 2.84 45.20 5.75
C LYS A 53 3.10 44.47 7.08
N GLY A 54 2.78 45.12 8.21
CA GLY A 54 2.83 44.52 9.56
C GLY A 54 4.12 44.79 10.35
N GLU A 55 4.42 43.91 11.32
CA GLU A 55 5.58 44.03 12.23
C GLU A 55 6.94 43.71 11.57
N ASN A 56 6.96 43.11 10.37
CA ASN A 56 8.20 42.84 9.65
C ASN A 56 8.75 44.12 8.98
N ASP A 57 10.06 44.37 9.11
CA ASP A 57 10.75 45.54 8.54
C ASP A 57 11.42 45.30 7.17
N ALA A 58 11.32 44.06 6.65
CA ALA A 58 11.85 43.66 5.35
C ALA A 58 11.05 42.50 4.75
N ILE A 59 11.11 42.38 3.42
CA ILE A 59 10.55 41.27 2.64
C ILE A 59 11.56 40.81 1.58
N ASP A 60 11.54 39.54 1.20
CA ASP A 60 12.37 39.05 0.10
C ASP A 60 11.72 39.36 -1.26
N VAL A 61 12.54 39.81 -2.21
CA VAL A 61 12.15 40.24 -3.55
C VAL A 61 13.09 39.66 -4.60
N LEU A 62 12.59 39.49 -5.81
CA LEU A 62 13.37 39.13 -6.99
C LEU A 62 13.34 40.29 -7.97
N ILE A 63 14.52 40.72 -8.39
CA ILE A 63 14.69 41.73 -9.42
C ILE A 63 14.97 41.02 -10.73
N VAL A 64 14.27 41.41 -11.79
CA VAL A 64 14.38 40.86 -13.15
C VAL A 64 14.92 41.96 -14.06
N PRO A 65 16.26 42.14 -14.12
CA PRO A 65 16.88 43.22 -14.89
C PRO A 65 16.94 42.98 -16.39
N LYS A 66 16.71 41.74 -16.86
CA LYS A 66 16.73 41.39 -18.28
C LYS A 66 15.49 40.57 -18.61
N THR A 67 14.68 41.07 -19.55
CA THR A 67 13.39 40.48 -19.95
C THR A 67 13.25 40.51 -21.46
N ILE A 68 12.66 39.46 -22.06
CA ILE A 68 12.42 39.36 -23.50
C ILE A 68 11.20 40.21 -23.91
N LYS A 69 11.39 41.05 -24.92
CA LYS A 69 10.37 41.88 -25.57
C LYS A 69 9.76 41.13 -26.76
N THR A 70 8.45 41.26 -26.95
CA THR A 70 7.75 40.66 -28.10
C THR A 70 7.79 41.59 -29.31
N VAL A 71 8.27 41.08 -30.45
CA VAL A 71 8.26 41.79 -31.72
C VAL A 71 7.01 41.38 -32.52
N PHE A 72 6.22 42.37 -32.94
CA PHE A 72 5.01 42.19 -33.75
C PHE A 72 5.24 42.70 -35.17
N GLU A 73 4.80 41.93 -36.16
CA GLU A 73 4.73 42.38 -37.56
C GLU A 73 3.29 42.19 -38.06
N ASN A 74 2.66 43.26 -38.56
CA ASN A 74 1.28 43.26 -39.05
C ASN A 74 0.24 42.65 -38.08
N ALA A 75 0.36 42.98 -36.78
CA ALA A 75 -0.52 42.49 -35.70
C ALA A 75 -0.53 40.97 -35.48
N ALA A 76 0.42 40.24 -36.07
CA ALA A 76 0.74 38.86 -35.75
C ALA A 76 2.07 38.80 -34.97
N LYS A 77 2.12 37.91 -33.96
CA LYS A 77 3.35 37.65 -33.21
C LYS A 77 4.35 36.95 -34.14
N ILE A 78 5.57 37.48 -34.29
CA ILE A 78 6.57 36.94 -35.22
C ILE A 78 7.03 35.54 -34.78
N THR A 79 7.10 35.32 -33.46
CA THR A 79 7.58 34.06 -32.89
C THR A 79 6.61 33.57 -31.81
N HIS A 80 6.01 32.40 -32.02
CA HIS A 80 5.12 31.76 -31.03
C HIS A 80 5.87 31.01 -29.91
N LYS A 81 7.21 30.98 -29.94
CA LYS A 81 8.03 30.10 -29.10
C LYS A 81 8.22 30.58 -27.66
N ILE A 82 8.16 31.89 -27.39
CA ILE A 82 8.38 32.47 -26.06
C ILE A 82 7.21 33.40 -25.70
N GLU A 83 6.70 33.31 -24.48
CA GLU A 83 5.62 34.17 -24.00
C GLU A 83 6.07 35.63 -23.77
N GLU A 84 5.14 36.60 -23.79
CA GLU A 84 5.44 38.03 -23.51
C GLU A 84 6.14 38.20 -22.15
N LEU A 85 7.02 39.20 -21.94
CA LEU A 85 7.60 39.52 -20.62
C LEU A 85 8.31 38.33 -19.91
N THR A 86 9.08 37.54 -20.65
CA THR A 86 9.81 36.41 -20.05
C THR A 86 11.15 36.88 -19.45
N GLY A 87 11.34 36.70 -18.15
CA GLY A 87 12.57 37.07 -17.44
C GLY A 87 13.74 36.14 -17.77
N ILE A 88 14.93 36.71 -18.00
CA ILE A 88 16.16 36.00 -18.38
C ILE A 88 17.16 35.92 -17.23
N LEU A 89 17.16 36.92 -16.35
CA LEU A 89 18.04 36.97 -15.20
C LEU A 89 17.20 37.33 -13.99
N TYR A 90 17.35 36.56 -12.92
CA TYR A 90 16.68 36.78 -11.64
C TYR A 90 17.72 37.05 -10.56
N VAL A 91 17.55 38.16 -9.85
CA VAL A 91 18.48 38.66 -8.83
C VAL A 91 17.76 38.74 -7.49
N PRO A 92 18.04 37.82 -6.56
CA PRO A 92 17.48 37.87 -5.21
C PRO A 92 17.98 39.06 -4.41
N ALA A 93 17.07 39.71 -3.69
CA ALA A 93 17.35 40.80 -2.78
C ALA A 93 16.32 40.83 -1.64
N THR A 94 16.58 41.64 -0.62
CA THR A 94 15.64 41.92 0.46
C THR A 94 15.30 43.40 0.43
N LEU A 95 14.00 43.73 0.38
CA LEU A 95 13.47 45.08 0.37
C LEU A 95 13.05 45.50 1.78
N HIS A 96 13.61 46.61 2.27
CA HIS A 96 13.24 47.23 3.54
C HIS A 96 12.14 48.29 3.37
N LYS A 97 11.41 48.59 4.47
CA LYS A 97 10.41 49.68 4.50
C LYS A 97 10.95 51.05 4.07
N SER A 98 12.25 51.29 4.25
CA SER A 98 12.94 52.51 3.81
C SER A 98 13.10 52.64 2.30
N GLY A 99 12.74 51.62 1.51
CA GLY A 99 13.05 51.52 0.08
C GLY A 99 14.46 50.99 -0.20
N GLU A 100 15.25 50.65 0.83
CA GLU A 100 16.60 50.10 0.68
C GLU A 100 16.56 48.63 0.25
N LEU A 101 17.30 48.30 -0.82
CA LEU A 101 17.57 46.93 -1.27
C LEU A 101 18.87 46.41 -0.66
N ARG A 102 18.82 45.19 -0.11
CA ARG A 102 19.98 44.47 0.41
C ARG A 102 20.19 43.17 -0.33
N TYR A 103 21.45 42.75 -0.43
CA TYR A 103 21.80 41.50 -1.08
C TYR A 103 21.24 40.31 -0.29
N SER A 104 20.78 39.29 -1.01
CA SER A 104 20.30 38.04 -0.42
C SER A 104 21.42 37.01 -0.35
N GLU A 105 21.30 36.04 0.57
CA GLU A 105 22.17 34.86 0.55
C GLU A 105 21.91 33.96 -0.67
N LYS A 106 20.74 34.11 -1.32
CA LYS A 106 20.40 33.38 -2.55
C LYS A 106 21.27 33.82 -3.71
N VAL A 107 21.50 32.91 -4.65
CA VAL A 107 22.35 33.14 -5.82
C VAL A 107 21.50 33.65 -6.98
N PRO A 108 21.97 34.63 -7.78
CA PRO A 108 21.31 34.98 -9.03
C PRO A 108 21.28 33.79 -9.99
N TRP A 109 20.26 33.72 -10.84
CA TRP A 109 20.18 32.66 -11.82
C TRP A 109 19.66 33.15 -13.16
N ILE A 110 20.07 32.44 -14.20
CA ILE A 110 19.43 32.45 -15.52
C ILE A 110 18.58 31.19 -15.58
N PRO A 111 17.29 31.26 -15.97
CA PRO A 111 16.44 30.09 -16.04
C PRO A 111 17.05 28.98 -16.87
N ARG A 112 16.85 27.74 -16.43
CA ARG A 112 17.47 26.57 -17.05
C ARG A 112 17.07 26.44 -18.52
N GLU A 113 15.88 26.92 -18.88
CA GLU A 113 15.32 26.95 -20.22
C GLU A 113 16.11 27.84 -21.19
N PHE A 114 17.05 28.66 -20.72
CA PHE A 114 17.94 29.48 -21.57
C PHE A 114 19.39 29.01 -21.57
N LEU A 115 19.69 27.86 -20.94
CA LEU A 115 21.05 27.36 -20.80
C LEU A 115 21.22 26.01 -21.52
N ALA A 116 22.36 25.77 -22.14
CA ALA A 116 22.68 24.47 -22.71
C ALA A 116 23.00 23.43 -21.62
N PRO A 117 22.63 22.15 -21.81
CA PRO A 117 21.78 21.62 -22.89
C PRO A 117 20.30 22.02 -22.73
N MET A 118 19.62 22.39 -23.82
CA MET A 118 18.20 22.78 -23.85
C MET A 118 17.53 22.33 -25.16
N ILE A 119 16.21 22.51 -25.27
CA ILE A 119 15.37 22.02 -26.38
C ILE A 119 15.69 22.72 -27.70
N ASP A 120 15.85 24.05 -27.68
CA ASP A 120 16.14 24.86 -28.87
C ASP A 120 17.49 25.56 -28.71
N PRO A 121 18.59 24.98 -29.25
CA PRO A 121 19.93 25.57 -29.12
C PRO A 121 20.02 27.01 -29.65
N GLN A 122 19.09 27.42 -30.52
CA GLN A 122 19.07 28.78 -31.07
C GLN A 122 18.66 29.83 -30.04
N LEU A 123 17.99 29.43 -28.95
CA LEU A 123 17.53 30.28 -27.84
C LEU A 123 18.50 30.29 -26.65
N SER A 124 19.59 29.52 -26.72
CA SER A 124 20.56 29.37 -25.65
C SER A 124 21.36 30.65 -25.46
N LEU A 125 21.45 31.12 -24.22
CA LEU A 125 22.26 32.26 -23.82
C LEU A 125 23.65 31.86 -23.35
N GLY A 126 23.77 30.68 -22.76
CA GLY A 126 25.02 30.17 -22.18
C GLY A 126 24.92 28.68 -21.92
N SER A 127 25.84 28.11 -21.15
CA SER A 127 25.75 26.72 -20.69
C SER A 127 25.63 26.61 -19.18
N MET A 128 25.07 25.51 -18.69
CA MET A 128 25.08 25.21 -17.25
C MET A 128 26.51 25.02 -16.70
N ASP A 129 27.42 24.51 -17.52
CA ASP A 129 28.82 24.35 -17.13
C ASP A 129 29.46 25.72 -16.82
N ASP A 130 29.09 26.77 -17.57
CA ASP A 130 29.56 28.14 -17.32
C ASP A 130 29.00 28.69 -15.99
N VAL A 131 27.73 28.43 -15.71
CA VAL A 131 27.09 28.77 -14.42
C VAL A 131 27.82 28.08 -13.28
N ASP A 132 27.95 26.75 -13.33
CA ASP A 132 28.56 25.95 -12.28
C ASP A 132 30.03 26.33 -12.05
N THR A 133 30.77 26.60 -13.13
CA THR A 133 32.16 27.05 -13.08
C THR A 133 32.26 28.42 -12.40
N PHE A 134 31.40 29.37 -12.77
CA PHE A 134 31.39 30.69 -12.16
C PHE A 134 31.06 30.62 -10.66
N LEU A 135 30.00 29.91 -10.29
CA LEU A 135 29.58 29.78 -8.89
C LEU A 135 30.64 29.09 -8.03
N SER A 136 31.27 28.04 -8.55
CA SER A 136 32.36 27.33 -7.87
C SER A 136 33.56 28.24 -7.63
N ASN A 137 33.99 29.00 -8.65
CA ASN A 137 35.15 29.88 -8.57
C ASN A 137 34.91 31.12 -7.70
N THR A 138 33.67 31.58 -7.59
CA THR A 138 33.32 32.83 -6.90
C THR A 138 32.73 32.63 -5.50
N THR A 139 32.64 31.39 -5.01
CA THR A 139 32.07 31.08 -3.69
C THR A 139 32.69 31.92 -2.55
N ALA A 140 34.02 32.05 -2.51
CA ALA A 140 34.71 32.84 -1.50
C ALA A 140 34.52 34.37 -1.65
N ARG A 141 34.29 34.84 -2.89
CA ARG A 141 33.96 36.25 -3.17
C ARG A 141 32.54 36.56 -2.71
N ARG A 142 31.58 35.69 -3.01
CA ARG A 142 30.17 35.84 -2.63
C ARG A 142 29.97 35.95 -1.12
N ILE A 143 30.66 35.11 -0.33
CA ILE A 143 30.57 35.13 1.15
C ILE A 143 31.09 36.46 1.74
N LYS A 144 31.92 37.21 0.99
CA LYS A 144 32.52 38.48 1.44
C LYS A 144 31.77 39.72 0.98
N ILE A 145 30.70 39.58 0.19
CA ILE A 145 29.91 40.72 -0.30
C ILE A 145 29.33 41.44 0.92
N SER A 146 29.57 42.75 0.99
CA SER A 146 29.21 43.57 2.15
C SER A 146 28.38 44.82 1.79
N SER A 147 28.38 45.22 0.52
CA SER A 147 27.60 46.35 0.00
C SER A 147 26.77 45.97 -1.22
N TRP A 148 25.77 46.80 -1.54
CA TRP A 148 24.95 46.64 -2.75
C TRP A 148 25.78 46.81 -4.03
N GLU A 149 26.70 47.78 -4.05
CA GLU A 149 27.62 48.03 -5.16
C GLU A 149 28.47 46.79 -5.50
N GLU A 150 29.00 46.11 -4.48
CA GLU A 150 29.76 44.85 -4.64
C GLU A 150 28.86 43.73 -5.19
N TYR A 151 27.60 43.70 -4.76
CA TYR A 151 26.62 42.73 -5.22
C TYR A 151 26.26 42.94 -6.69
N ILE A 152 25.98 44.18 -7.11
CA ILE A 152 25.71 44.52 -8.52
C ILE A 152 26.91 44.17 -9.41
N ALA A 153 28.14 44.49 -8.97
CA ALA A 153 29.34 44.09 -9.71
C ALA A 153 29.43 42.56 -9.88
N TYR A 154 29.08 41.80 -8.84
CA TYR A 154 28.99 40.34 -8.91
C TYR A 154 27.89 39.86 -9.88
N ILE A 155 26.72 40.51 -9.93
CA ILE A 155 25.65 40.20 -10.89
C ILE A 155 26.09 40.46 -12.33
N LYS A 156 26.73 41.60 -12.59
CA LYS A 156 27.23 41.95 -13.93
C LYS A 156 28.28 40.94 -14.40
N ASP A 157 29.20 40.54 -13.51
CA ASP A 157 30.20 39.50 -13.78
C ASP A 157 29.55 38.13 -14.05
N PHE A 158 28.53 37.76 -13.27
CA PHE A 158 27.78 36.52 -13.46
C PHE A 158 27.10 36.48 -14.83
N TYR A 159 26.35 37.53 -15.17
CA TYR A 159 25.66 37.62 -16.46
C TYR A 159 26.65 37.51 -17.63
N ARG A 160 27.79 38.23 -17.54
CA ARG A 160 28.82 38.21 -18.58
C ARG A 160 29.49 36.84 -18.71
N ALA A 161 29.80 36.19 -17.59
CA ALA A 161 30.44 34.87 -17.60
C ALA A 161 29.56 33.80 -18.24
N VAL A 162 28.25 33.86 -18.00
CA VAL A 162 27.30 32.87 -18.53
C VAL A 162 26.87 33.19 -19.96
N THR A 163 26.54 34.45 -20.25
CA THR A 163 25.95 34.83 -21.55
C THR A 163 26.96 35.29 -22.60
N SER A 164 28.23 35.51 -22.21
CA SER A 164 29.23 36.21 -23.01
C SER A 164 28.83 37.63 -23.47
N CYS A 165 27.73 38.19 -22.95
CA CYS A 165 27.21 39.51 -23.29
C CYS A 165 27.57 40.55 -22.19
N ASP A 166 27.61 41.82 -22.58
CA ASP A 166 27.74 42.91 -21.61
C ASP A 166 26.39 43.19 -20.96
N PHE A 167 26.35 43.31 -19.63
CA PHE A 167 25.11 43.54 -18.87
C PHE A 167 24.46 44.87 -19.25
N ASP A 168 25.25 45.91 -19.52
CA ASP A 168 24.74 47.25 -19.77
C ASP A 168 24.24 47.47 -21.20
N LYS A 169 24.40 46.47 -22.07
CA LYS A 169 23.86 46.48 -23.44
C LYS A 169 22.54 45.72 -23.52
N ASP A 170 21.66 46.18 -24.40
CA ASP A 170 20.40 45.51 -24.74
C ASP A 170 20.59 44.57 -25.95
N GLU A 171 21.72 43.86 -25.98
CA GLU A 171 22.09 42.90 -27.01
C GLU A 171 22.09 41.49 -26.42
N MET A 172 21.46 40.52 -27.10
CA MET A 172 21.53 39.10 -26.76
C MET A 172 22.33 38.36 -27.83
N ASN A 173 23.28 37.52 -27.43
CA ASN A 173 24.05 36.68 -28.35
C ASN A 173 23.29 35.38 -28.68
N VAL A 174 22.08 35.54 -29.23
CA VAL A 174 21.14 34.45 -29.54
C VAL A 174 21.07 34.29 -31.05
N VAL A 175 20.91 33.06 -31.54
CA VAL A 175 20.94 32.78 -32.99
C VAL A 175 19.67 33.29 -33.69
N ASP A 176 18.57 33.45 -32.95
CA ASP A 176 17.32 34.02 -33.44
C ASP A 176 17.36 35.57 -33.43
N PRO A 177 17.39 36.24 -34.60
CA PRO A 177 17.45 37.70 -34.70
C PRO A 177 16.12 38.40 -34.35
N THR A 178 15.07 37.66 -33.99
CA THR A 178 13.74 38.22 -33.67
C THR A 178 13.52 38.54 -32.19
N LEU A 179 14.51 38.26 -31.33
CA LEU A 179 14.45 38.50 -29.89
C LEU A 179 15.12 39.82 -29.52
N GLU A 180 14.33 40.74 -28.94
CA GLU A 180 14.82 41.99 -28.36
C GLU A 180 14.69 41.94 -26.83
N LEU A 181 15.54 42.70 -26.13
CA LEU A 181 15.39 42.93 -24.70
C LEU A 181 14.48 44.13 -24.42
N GLU A 182 13.68 44.01 -23.35
CA GLU A 182 12.95 45.12 -22.76
C GLU A 182 13.92 46.02 -21.97
N THR A 183 13.71 47.34 -22.00
CA THR A 183 14.52 48.31 -21.24
C THR A 183 14.09 48.45 -19.77
N SER A 184 12.92 47.93 -19.40
CA SER A 184 12.37 48.04 -18.05
C SER A 184 12.90 46.93 -17.13
N ILE A 185 13.20 47.29 -15.88
CA ILE A 185 13.56 46.34 -14.82
C ILE A 185 12.31 46.06 -13.99
N TYR A 186 12.04 44.79 -13.70
CA TYR A 186 10.88 44.38 -12.91
C TYR A 186 11.31 43.93 -11.52
N ILE A 187 10.46 44.16 -10.52
CA ILE A 187 10.63 43.63 -9.17
C ILE A 187 9.38 42.83 -8.79
N VAL A 188 9.56 41.66 -8.18
CA VAL A 188 8.48 40.74 -7.77
C VAL A 188 8.76 40.19 -6.37
N LEU A 189 7.73 39.70 -5.69
CA LEU A 189 7.89 39.05 -4.37
C LEU A 189 8.60 37.69 -4.51
N ASP A 190 9.64 37.46 -3.70
CA ASP A 190 10.38 36.21 -3.72
C ASP A 190 9.72 35.14 -2.85
N ASN A 191 8.92 34.27 -3.48
CA ASN A 191 8.33 33.11 -2.83
C ASN A 191 9.13 31.81 -3.05
N THR A 192 10.35 31.89 -3.57
CA THR A 192 11.14 30.70 -3.94
C THR A 192 11.69 29.98 -2.69
N ILE A 193 11.40 28.68 -2.56
CA ILE A 193 11.94 27.81 -1.51
C ILE A 193 12.81 26.74 -2.15
N ASN A 194 14.08 26.68 -1.75
CA ASN A 194 15.01 25.67 -2.25
C ASN A 194 14.89 24.35 -1.44
N ALA A 195 13.83 23.60 -1.70
CA ALA A 195 13.52 22.36 -0.98
C ALA A 195 14.45 21.18 -1.33
N THR A 196 15.18 21.24 -2.45
CA THR A 196 15.92 20.11 -3.03
C THR A 196 17.39 20.01 -2.58
N VAL A 197 17.92 20.99 -1.85
CA VAL A 197 19.34 21.06 -1.41
C VAL A 197 19.83 19.77 -0.76
N ASN A 198 19.02 19.16 0.12
CA ASN A 198 19.45 17.97 0.85
C ASN A 198 19.57 16.75 -0.08
N ILE A 199 18.72 16.67 -1.11
CA ILE A 199 18.73 15.61 -2.12
C ILE A 199 19.95 15.79 -3.04
N GLU A 200 20.21 17.03 -3.46
CA GLU A 200 21.40 17.41 -4.25
C GLU A 200 22.70 16.97 -3.56
N GLN A 201 22.87 17.32 -2.28
CA GLN A 201 24.04 16.94 -1.49
C GLN A 201 24.20 15.41 -1.36
N LEU A 202 23.09 14.67 -1.32
CA LEU A 202 23.13 13.21 -1.30
C LEU A 202 23.53 12.64 -2.67
N TYR A 203 23.04 13.21 -3.78
CA TYR A 203 23.50 12.81 -5.12
C TYR A 203 24.99 13.04 -5.30
N ASP A 204 25.52 14.18 -4.85
CA ASP A 204 26.96 14.48 -4.89
C ASP A 204 27.76 13.43 -4.11
N ASN A 205 27.31 13.09 -2.91
CA ASN A 205 27.98 12.08 -2.12
C ASN A 205 27.85 10.69 -2.77
N ILE A 206 26.70 10.34 -3.35
CA ILE A 206 26.51 9.06 -4.05
C ILE A 206 27.47 8.92 -5.23
N ALA A 207 27.66 9.98 -6.01
CA ALA A 207 28.52 9.99 -7.19
C ALA A 207 30.02 9.87 -6.84
N GLN A 208 30.42 10.39 -5.67
CA GLN A 208 31.82 10.40 -5.22
C GLN A 208 32.18 9.18 -4.35
N ASN A 209 31.20 8.56 -3.70
CA ASN A 209 31.42 7.54 -2.67
C ASN A 209 31.28 6.11 -3.23
N GLU A 210 32.26 5.25 -2.96
CA GLU A 210 32.31 3.87 -3.47
C GLU A 210 31.53 2.82 -2.66
N VAL A 211 30.85 3.20 -1.56
CA VAL A 211 30.02 2.26 -0.78
C VAL A 211 28.93 1.67 -1.68
N ALA A 212 28.74 0.35 -1.64
CA ALA A 212 27.70 -0.34 -2.42
C ALA A 212 26.30 0.13 -1.98
N LYS A 213 25.41 0.38 -2.94
CA LYS A 213 24.05 0.92 -2.69
C LYS A 213 23.02 0.06 -3.43
N PRO A 214 22.83 -1.23 -3.06
CA PRO A 214 22.16 -2.21 -3.91
C PRO A 214 20.69 -1.88 -4.24
N LEU A 215 19.98 -1.27 -3.27
CA LEU A 215 18.59 -0.88 -3.48
C LEU A 215 18.47 0.29 -4.46
N TYR A 216 19.35 1.30 -4.33
CA TYR A 216 19.45 2.40 -5.30
C TYR A 216 19.86 1.90 -6.68
N GLU A 217 20.87 1.02 -6.76
CA GLU A 217 21.30 0.39 -8.00
C GLU A 217 20.17 -0.39 -8.68
N ARG A 218 19.31 -1.07 -7.92
CA ARG A 218 18.10 -1.69 -8.48
C ARG A 218 17.12 -0.63 -9.00
N PHE A 219 16.85 0.42 -8.22
CA PHE A 219 15.91 1.48 -8.61
C PHE A 219 16.30 2.14 -9.95
N ILE A 220 17.58 2.44 -10.13
CA ILE A 220 18.08 3.10 -11.35
C ILE A 220 18.39 2.13 -12.49
N ARG A 221 18.14 0.83 -12.34
CA ARG A 221 18.47 -0.15 -13.39
C ARG A 221 17.39 -0.14 -14.50
N PRO A 222 17.73 0.17 -15.76
CA PRO A 222 16.77 0.24 -16.86
C PRO A 222 16.40 -1.17 -17.33
N ARG A 223 15.56 -1.85 -16.55
CA ARG A 223 15.00 -3.15 -16.89
C ARG A 223 13.67 -3.35 -16.18
N ILE A 224 12.83 -4.18 -16.78
CA ILE A 224 11.67 -4.76 -16.11
C ILE A 224 12.09 -6.08 -15.47
N GLU A 225 11.89 -6.20 -14.16
CA GLU A 225 12.23 -7.41 -13.41
C GLU A 225 11.33 -8.58 -13.80
N ARG A 226 11.87 -9.80 -13.88
CA ARG A 226 11.04 -10.97 -14.21
C ARG A 226 10.08 -11.28 -13.07
N SER A 227 8.82 -11.53 -13.43
CA SER A 227 7.77 -11.92 -12.49
C SER A 227 8.02 -13.35 -11.97
N LYS A 228 7.93 -13.51 -10.66
CA LYS A 228 7.82 -14.77 -9.92
C LYS A 228 6.34 -15.12 -9.76
N SER A 229 6.05 -16.39 -9.42
CA SER A 229 4.69 -16.84 -9.12
C SER A 229 4.13 -16.13 -7.89
N LEU A 230 2.84 -15.79 -7.94
CA LEU A 230 2.14 -15.22 -6.79
C LEU A 230 2.05 -16.23 -5.65
N ILE A 231 2.19 -15.73 -4.43
CA ILE A 231 2.13 -16.51 -3.21
C ILE A 231 0.67 -16.61 -2.76
N SER A 232 0.19 -17.84 -2.59
CA SER A 232 -1.20 -18.12 -2.20
C SER A 232 -1.47 -17.71 -0.76
N ASN A 233 -2.62 -17.08 -0.52
CA ASN A 233 -3.18 -16.82 0.81
C ASN A 233 -3.46 -18.09 1.61
N ARG A 234 -3.45 -19.27 0.99
CA ARG A 234 -3.64 -20.56 1.67
C ARG A 234 -2.34 -21.19 2.15
N SER A 235 -1.20 -20.55 1.91
CA SER A 235 0.10 -21.03 2.38
C SER A 235 0.21 -20.89 3.89
N VAL A 236 0.22 -22.02 4.60
CA VAL A 236 0.31 -22.06 6.06
C VAL A 236 1.66 -21.52 6.55
N GLU A 237 2.74 -21.81 5.83
CA GLU A 237 4.06 -21.23 6.09
C GLU A 237 3.99 -19.70 6.11
N LYS A 238 3.28 -19.09 5.15
CA LYS A 238 3.16 -17.62 5.06
C LYS A 238 2.20 -17.04 6.09
N MET A 239 1.17 -17.79 6.48
CA MET A 239 0.37 -17.44 7.66
C MET A 239 1.22 -17.45 8.93
N GLN A 240 2.14 -18.40 9.08
CA GLN A 240 3.06 -18.48 10.22
C GLN A 240 4.13 -17.38 10.19
N ASP A 241 4.60 -16.99 9.00
CA ASP A 241 5.54 -15.87 8.82
C ASP A 241 4.93 -14.50 9.16
N HIS A 242 3.59 -14.37 9.10
CA HIS A 242 2.89 -13.18 9.56
C HIS A 242 2.78 -13.20 11.10
N LYS A 243 3.62 -12.41 11.75
CA LYS A 243 3.80 -12.37 13.21
C LYS A 243 3.02 -11.29 13.94
N GLY A 244 2.67 -10.18 13.30
CA GLY A 244 2.12 -9.02 14.03
C GLY A 244 1.15 -8.18 13.22
N GLN A 245 0.10 -7.71 13.90
CA GLN A 245 -0.95 -6.87 13.34
C GLN A 245 -1.20 -5.68 14.27
N MET A 246 -1.10 -4.45 13.78
CA MET A 246 -1.22 -3.27 14.66
C MET A 246 -2.67 -3.02 15.13
N GLY A 247 -3.67 -3.29 14.29
CA GLY A 247 -5.09 -3.07 14.61
C GLY A 247 -5.86 -4.39 14.76
N GLY A 248 -6.69 -4.50 15.81
CA GLY A 248 -7.50 -5.69 16.07
C GLY A 248 -8.98 -5.56 15.65
N GLU A 249 -9.41 -4.38 15.19
CA GLU A 249 -10.82 -4.11 14.89
C GLU A 249 -11.31 -4.80 13.60
N TYR A 250 -10.45 -5.02 12.60
CA TYR A 250 -10.85 -5.73 11.38
C TYR A 250 -9.69 -6.61 10.90
N PRO A 251 -9.98 -7.79 10.32
CA PRO A 251 -8.95 -8.61 9.69
C PRO A 251 -8.45 -7.96 8.40
N LEU A 252 -7.29 -8.42 7.91
CA LEU A 252 -6.79 -7.99 6.61
C LEU A 252 -7.72 -8.47 5.47
N GLY A 253 -7.94 -7.60 4.49
CA GLY A 253 -8.50 -8.00 3.19
C GLY A 253 -7.61 -9.03 2.50
N GLN A 254 -8.17 -9.77 1.53
CA GLN A 254 -7.43 -10.83 0.83
C GLN A 254 -6.23 -10.25 0.07
N SER A 255 -6.39 -9.11 -0.61
CA SER A 255 -5.27 -8.47 -1.32
C SER A 255 -4.20 -7.90 -0.39
N GLN A 256 -4.60 -7.40 0.78
CA GLN A 256 -3.66 -6.90 1.79
C GLN A 256 -2.85 -8.06 2.39
N ARG A 257 -3.51 -9.19 2.66
CA ARG A 257 -2.87 -10.42 3.12
C ARG A 257 -1.88 -10.96 2.08
N GLU A 258 -2.25 -10.94 0.80
CA GLU A 258 -1.33 -11.29 -0.28
C GLU A 258 -0.10 -10.38 -0.23
N ALA A 259 -0.27 -9.06 -0.10
CA ALA A 259 0.86 -8.14 -0.02
C ALA A 259 1.79 -8.44 1.17
N ILE A 260 1.25 -8.81 2.34
CA ILE A 260 2.04 -9.26 3.50
C ILE A 260 2.81 -10.56 3.22
N ASN A 261 2.20 -11.52 2.53
CA ASN A 261 2.87 -12.78 2.17
C ASN A 261 4.08 -12.52 1.25
N HIS A 262 3.93 -11.63 0.27
CA HIS A 262 5.01 -11.24 -0.64
C HIS A 262 6.07 -10.38 0.05
N PHE A 263 5.66 -9.52 0.99
CA PHE A 263 6.58 -8.74 1.82
C PHE A 263 7.46 -9.64 2.68
N SER A 264 6.93 -10.76 3.19
CA SER A 264 7.68 -11.71 4.02
C SER A 264 8.83 -12.38 3.26
N GLU A 265 8.74 -12.48 1.93
CA GLU A 265 9.79 -12.97 1.03
C GLU A 265 10.76 -11.87 0.54
N LEU A 266 10.50 -10.61 0.88
CA LEU A 266 11.25 -9.47 0.36
C LEU A 266 12.67 -9.42 0.94
N LYS A 267 13.66 -9.61 0.08
CA LYS A 267 15.08 -9.60 0.43
C LYS A 267 15.67 -8.19 0.40
N ASN A 268 16.85 -8.02 1.00
CA ASN A 268 17.63 -6.80 0.80
C ASN A 268 17.88 -6.58 -0.70
N SER A 269 17.94 -5.32 -1.12
CA SER A 269 17.96 -4.82 -2.49
C SER A 269 16.68 -4.99 -3.30
N GLU A 270 15.60 -5.57 -2.77
CA GLU A 270 14.33 -5.72 -3.50
C GLU A 270 13.32 -4.60 -3.19
N ILE A 271 12.45 -4.33 -4.16
CA ILE A 271 11.36 -3.36 -4.08
C ILE A 271 10.04 -4.11 -4.27
N LEU A 272 9.10 -3.93 -3.34
CA LEU A 272 7.73 -4.41 -3.48
C LEU A 272 6.82 -3.25 -3.85
N ALA A 273 6.22 -3.31 -5.04
CA ALA A 273 5.22 -2.34 -5.48
C ALA A 273 3.80 -2.83 -5.15
N VAL A 274 3.01 -1.99 -4.50
CA VAL A 274 1.60 -2.28 -4.18
C VAL A 274 0.73 -1.11 -4.63
N SER A 275 0.00 -1.32 -5.71
CA SER A 275 -0.99 -0.38 -6.21
C SER A 275 -2.27 -0.49 -5.38
N GLY A 276 -2.82 0.63 -4.95
CA GLY A 276 -4.03 0.66 -4.13
C GLY A 276 -4.78 1.97 -4.28
N PRO A 277 -5.97 1.96 -4.90
CA PRO A 277 -6.84 3.13 -4.96
C PRO A 277 -7.22 3.69 -3.58
N PRO A 278 -7.77 4.91 -3.50
CA PRO A 278 -8.24 5.45 -2.22
C PRO A 278 -9.30 4.53 -1.63
N GLY A 279 -9.33 4.35 -0.30
CA GLY A 279 -10.31 3.47 0.36
C GLY A 279 -10.05 1.95 0.28
N THR A 280 -8.89 1.52 -0.25
CA THR A 280 -8.48 0.10 -0.29
C THR A 280 -7.64 -0.36 0.90
N GLY A 281 -7.46 0.52 1.90
CA GLY A 281 -6.73 0.20 3.14
C GLY A 281 -5.20 0.17 2.98
N LYS A 282 -4.62 1.06 2.16
CA LYS A 282 -3.16 1.27 2.05
C LYS A 282 -2.51 1.44 3.42
N THR A 283 -3.05 2.32 4.26
CA THR A 283 -2.47 2.63 5.56
C THR A 283 -2.54 1.45 6.52
N THR A 284 -3.65 0.69 6.50
CA THR A 284 -3.77 -0.58 7.24
C THR A 284 -2.69 -1.58 6.82
N LEU A 285 -2.41 -1.70 5.51
CA LEU A 285 -1.30 -2.54 5.04
C LEU A 285 0.05 -2.07 5.60
N LEU A 286 0.33 -0.76 5.59
CA LEU A 286 1.59 -0.22 6.12
C LEU A 286 1.74 -0.48 7.63
N GLN A 287 0.67 -0.30 8.40
CA GLN A 287 0.64 -0.62 9.83
C GLN A 287 0.94 -2.11 10.07
N SER A 288 0.35 -3.01 9.30
CA SER A 288 0.61 -4.45 9.38
C SER A 288 2.04 -4.82 9.00
N ILE A 289 2.62 -4.19 7.99
CA ILE A 289 4.03 -4.39 7.62
C ILE A 289 4.96 -3.98 8.78
N VAL A 290 4.71 -2.81 9.38
CA VAL A 290 5.47 -2.33 10.54
C VAL A 290 5.32 -3.27 11.72
N ALA A 291 4.10 -3.63 12.09
CA ALA A 291 3.83 -4.56 13.19
C ALA A 291 4.49 -5.92 12.97
N ASN A 292 4.41 -6.47 11.75
CA ASN A 292 5.01 -7.74 11.41
C ASN A 292 6.54 -7.74 11.58
N MET A 293 7.23 -6.71 11.08
CA MET A 293 8.68 -6.55 11.30
C MET A 293 9.02 -6.40 12.78
N TYR A 294 8.22 -5.61 13.50
CA TYR A 294 8.46 -5.29 14.90
C TYR A 294 8.35 -6.54 15.79
N VAL A 295 7.29 -7.33 15.62
CA VAL A 295 7.10 -8.59 16.36
C VAL A 295 8.16 -9.62 15.98
N LYS A 296 8.46 -9.76 14.68
CA LYS A 296 9.49 -10.71 14.22
C LYS A 296 10.85 -10.43 14.87
N ASN A 297 11.28 -9.16 14.89
CA ASN A 297 12.52 -8.78 15.53
C ASN A 297 12.48 -8.99 17.06
N ALA A 298 11.33 -8.76 17.71
CA ALA A 298 11.16 -9.00 19.15
C ALA A 298 11.31 -10.49 19.50
N LEU A 299 10.68 -11.38 18.73
CA LEU A 299 10.78 -12.84 18.86
C LEU A 299 12.24 -13.32 18.75
N GLU A 300 13.02 -12.70 17.86
CA GLU A 300 14.43 -13.01 17.63
C GLU A 300 15.38 -12.29 18.61
N LYS A 301 14.86 -11.49 19.55
CA LYS A 301 15.62 -10.56 20.41
C LYS A 301 16.52 -9.58 19.63
N ALA A 302 16.22 -9.34 18.35
CA ALA A 302 16.95 -8.43 17.49
C ALA A 302 16.68 -6.96 17.86
N LYS A 303 17.49 -6.03 17.34
CA LYS A 303 17.23 -4.59 17.49
C LYS A 303 15.89 -4.22 16.85
N ALA A 304 15.23 -3.20 17.41
CA ALA A 304 14.03 -2.64 16.80
C ALA A 304 14.36 -2.20 15.36
N PRO A 305 13.51 -2.56 14.37
CA PRO A 305 13.76 -2.22 12.98
C PRO A 305 13.69 -0.70 12.75
N ILE A 306 14.61 -0.16 11.95
CA ILE A 306 14.56 1.25 11.54
C ILE A 306 13.69 1.37 10.28
N ILE A 307 12.49 1.92 10.44
CA ILE A 307 11.51 2.04 9.35
C ILE A 307 11.27 3.51 9.06
N VAL A 308 11.43 3.92 7.80
CA VAL A 308 11.19 5.30 7.37
C VAL A 308 10.04 5.33 6.39
N ALA A 309 9.02 6.14 6.66
CA ALA A 309 7.94 6.45 5.73
C ALA A 309 8.14 7.84 5.12
N ALA A 310 8.11 7.91 3.78
CA ALA A 310 8.37 9.14 3.04
C ALA A 310 7.36 9.40 1.92
N SER A 311 7.06 10.68 1.72
CA SER A 311 6.27 11.20 0.60
C SER A 311 6.75 12.62 0.23
N THR A 312 6.37 13.14 -0.93
CA THR A 312 6.54 14.56 -1.27
C THR A 312 5.40 15.42 -0.74
N ASN A 313 4.24 14.81 -0.48
CA ASN A 313 3.05 15.51 -0.02
C ASN A 313 3.01 15.55 1.51
N ASN A 314 2.98 16.77 2.08
CA ASN A 314 2.87 16.96 3.52
C ASN A 314 1.57 16.36 4.09
N GLN A 315 0.46 16.39 3.35
CA GLN A 315 -0.80 15.78 3.79
C GLN A 315 -0.68 14.26 3.86
N ALA A 316 0.04 13.63 2.91
CA ALA A 316 0.28 12.20 2.95
C ALA A 316 1.13 11.81 4.18
N VAL A 317 2.14 12.63 4.50
CA VAL A 317 2.95 12.48 5.72
C VAL A 317 2.09 12.59 6.98
N THR A 318 1.22 13.60 7.10
CA THR A 318 0.33 13.73 8.27
C THR A 318 -0.67 12.58 8.35
N ASN A 319 -1.22 12.12 7.23
CA ASN A 319 -2.15 10.98 7.20
C ASN A 319 -1.49 9.69 7.74
N ILE A 320 -0.21 9.46 7.43
CA ILE A 320 0.55 8.36 8.03
C ILE A 320 0.67 8.58 9.54
N ILE A 321 1.12 9.75 9.99
CA ILE A 321 1.32 10.04 11.42
C ILE A 321 0.02 9.85 12.21
N ASP A 322 -1.08 10.38 11.70
CA ASP A 322 -2.42 10.28 12.30
C ASP A 322 -2.84 8.82 12.43
N SER A 323 -2.64 8.01 11.38
CA SER A 323 -2.99 6.60 11.41
C SER A 323 -2.16 5.81 12.42
N PHE A 324 -0.88 6.12 12.61
CA PHE A 324 -0.02 5.46 13.60
C PHE A 324 -0.27 5.98 15.04
N GLY A 325 -0.94 7.13 15.20
CA GLY A 325 -1.39 7.66 16.49
C GLY A 325 -2.75 7.11 16.96
N HIS A 326 -3.63 6.77 16.02
CA HIS A 326 -5.01 6.35 16.32
C HIS A 326 -5.23 4.87 16.02
N VAL A 327 -4.70 3.98 16.87
CA VAL A 327 -4.98 2.55 16.80
C VAL A 327 -6.25 2.24 17.60
N THR A 328 -7.31 1.74 16.94
CA THR A 328 -8.54 1.34 17.62
C THR A 328 -8.28 0.19 18.60
N LYS A 329 -8.65 0.40 19.86
CA LYS A 329 -8.49 -0.58 20.93
C LYS A 329 -9.62 -1.63 20.92
N VAL A 330 -9.29 -2.91 21.00
CA VAL A 330 -10.28 -4.00 21.08
C VAL A 330 -10.75 -4.30 22.51
N GLY A 331 -10.20 -3.64 23.53
CA GLY A 331 -10.69 -3.66 24.91
C GLY A 331 -9.92 -4.61 25.84
N ILE A 332 -8.67 -4.94 25.50
CA ILE A 332 -7.78 -5.74 26.35
C ILE A 332 -7.18 -4.82 27.41
N LYS A 333 -7.76 -4.86 28.61
CA LYS A 333 -7.40 -3.98 29.71
C LYS A 333 -5.89 -4.04 30.00
N ASN A 334 -5.28 -2.85 30.11
CA ASN A 334 -3.88 -2.61 30.48
C ASN A 334 -2.79 -3.09 29.50
N LEU A 335 -3.15 -3.81 28.42
CA LEU A 335 -2.21 -4.16 27.35
C LEU A 335 -2.21 -3.10 26.23
N GLU A 336 -3.38 -2.54 25.91
CA GLU A 336 -3.55 -1.64 24.75
C GLU A 336 -3.26 -0.18 25.09
N GLU A 337 -2.20 0.08 25.85
CA GLU A 337 -1.78 1.41 26.25
C GLU A 337 -0.27 1.54 26.22
N ARG A 338 0.26 2.75 26.11
CA ARG A 338 1.71 2.95 26.18
C ARG A 338 2.17 2.91 27.62
N TRP A 339 3.15 2.07 27.95
CA TRP A 339 3.72 1.99 29.31
C TRP A 339 4.87 2.97 29.52
N ILE A 340 5.31 3.66 28.46
CA ILE A 340 6.20 4.81 28.55
C ILE A 340 5.37 6.10 28.58
N THR A 341 5.63 6.95 29.57
CA THR A 341 4.98 8.25 29.72
C THR A 341 5.43 9.22 28.63
N GLY A 342 4.48 10.00 28.10
CA GLY A 342 4.72 10.96 27.01
C GLY A 342 4.75 10.37 25.60
N VAL A 343 4.62 9.04 25.45
CA VAL A 343 4.52 8.38 24.14
C VAL A 343 3.05 8.09 23.82
N ASN A 344 2.57 8.64 22.71
CA ASN A 344 1.18 8.55 22.27
C ASN A 344 1.01 7.98 20.85
N SER A 345 2.09 7.82 20.09
CA SER A 345 2.06 7.34 18.71
C SER A 345 3.17 6.33 18.41
N PHE A 346 2.91 5.44 17.45
CA PHE A 346 3.93 4.55 16.88
C PHE A 346 4.77 5.23 15.79
N ALA A 347 4.47 6.49 15.47
CA ALA A 347 5.21 7.31 14.53
C ALA A 347 5.91 8.50 15.21
N VAL A 348 7.10 8.86 14.71
CA VAL A 348 7.81 10.11 15.04
C VAL A 348 7.93 10.94 13.78
N TYR A 349 7.52 12.21 13.87
CA TYR A 349 7.60 13.14 12.75
C TYR A 349 8.90 13.94 12.78
N PHE A 350 9.54 14.07 11.62
CA PHE A 350 10.70 14.92 11.41
C PHE A 350 10.33 16.11 10.50
N PRO A 351 9.67 17.16 11.04
CA PRO A 351 9.19 18.30 10.26
C PRO A 351 10.32 19.22 9.78
N SER A 352 10.09 19.91 8.66
CA SER A 352 10.83 21.12 8.33
C SER A 352 10.60 22.21 9.38
N SER A 353 11.53 23.17 9.53
CA SER A 353 11.44 24.26 10.51
C SER A 353 10.09 24.99 10.46
N ASN A 354 9.60 25.33 9.25
CA ASN A 354 8.35 26.07 9.04
C ASN A 354 7.08 25.29 9.40
N ARG A 355 7.18 23.96 9.58
CA ARG A 355 6.04 23.08 9.87
C ARG A 355 6.04 22.56 11.29
N ARG A 356 7.12 22.81 12.04
CA ARG A 356 7.32 22.27 13.38
C ARG A 356 6.24 22.75 14.35
N GLU A 357 6.03 24.06 14.42
CA GLU A 357 5.02 24.66 15.31
C GLU A 357 3.62 24.10 15.03
N SER A 358 3.18 24.15 13.77
CA SER A 358 1.87 23.60 13.36
C SER A 358 1.71 22.09 13.62
N ALA A 359 2.81 21.33 13.68
CA ALA A 359 2.78 19.91 13.96
C ALA A 359 2.73 19.62 15.47
N GLU A 360 3.44 20.42 16.26
CA GLU A 360 3.42 20.37 17.73
C GLU A 360 2.06 20.82 18.26
N GLU A 361 1.41 21.82 17.66
CA GLU A 361 0.02 22.23 17.97
C GLU A 361 -1.00 21.12 17.74
N LYS A 362 -0.79 20.26 16.72
CA LYS A 362 -1.61 19.07 16.46
C LYS A 362 -1.31 17.91 17.41
N GLY A 363 -0.35 18.05 18.32
CA GLY A 363 0.05 17.03 19.27
C GLY A 363 0.93 15.91 18.68
N TYR A 364 1.56 16.14 17.52
CA TYR A 364 2.44 15.15 16.92
C TYR A 364 3.77 15.04 17.66
N GLN A 365 4.28 13.80 17.76
CA GLN A 365 5.60 13.51 18.32
C GLN A 365 6.69 14.00 17.37
N CYS A 366 7.20 15.22 17.58
CA CYS A 366 8.16 15.85 16.69
C CYS A 366 9.59 15.79 17.24
N THR A 367 10.55 15.51 16.38
CA THR A 367 11.98 15.59 16.71
C THR A 367 12.81 16.07 15.51
N SER A 368 14.03 16.52 15.79
CA SER A 368 15.00 16.95 14.80
C SER A 368 16.19 15.99 14.70
N ARG A 369 17.15 16.34 13.85
CA ARG A 369 18.41 15.59 13.67
C ARG A 369 19.25 15.59 14.95
N GLU A 370 19.11 16.65 15.74
CA GLU A 370 19.82 16.87 16.99
C GLU A 370 19.21 16.06 18.16
N GLY A 371 18.05 15.43 17.94
CA GLY A 371 17.33 14.67 18.95
C GLY A 371 16.62 15.56 19.97
N ASP A 372 16.00 16.66 19.53
CA ASP A 372 15.25 17.59 20.37
C ASP A 372 13.76 17.21 20.51
N GLY A 373 12.97 18.08 21.17
CA GLY A 373 11.53 17.91 21.31
C GLY A 373 11.18 16.60 22.00
N PHE A 374 10.41 15.76 21.31
CA PHE A 374 9.97 14.45 21.80
C PHE A 374 11.11 13.57 22.30
N ALA A 375 12.22 13.47 21.55
CA ALA A 375 13.34 12.59 21.91
C ALA A 375 13.97 13.00 23.26
N VAL A 376 14.14 14.31 23.52
CA VAL A 376 14.67 14.81 24.80
C VAL A 376 13.67 14.62 25.94
N GLN A 377 12.39 14.88 25.69
CA GLN A 377 11.33 14.79 26.70
C GLN A 377 11.17 13.36 27.21
N VAL A 378 11.07 12.40 26.27
CA VAL A 378 10.92 10.98 26.59
C VAL A 378 12.17 10.44 27.28
N ASP A 379 13.36 10.88 26.87
CA ASP A 379 14.64 10.47 27.45
C ASP A 379 15.05 11.23 28.73
N SER A 380 14.15 12.02 29.33
CA SER A 380 14.48 12.73 30.57
C SER A 380 14.55 11.76 31.75
N ASP A 381 15.48 11.98 32.69
CA ASP A 381 15.64 11.12 33.88
C ASP A 381 14.34 11.02 34.68
N SER A 382 13.59 12.12 34.76
CA SER A 382 12.27 12.15 35.41
C SER A 382 11.25 11.27 34.69
N ASN A 383 11.21 11.28 33.35
CA ASN A 383 10.29 10.44 32.58
C ASN A 383 10.69 8.96 32.61
N ILE A 384 11.99 8.65 32.59
CA ILE A 384 12.50 7.29 32.76
C ILE A 384 12.06 6.71 34.11
N HIS A 385 12.15 7.50 35.18
CA HIS A 385 11.70 7.08 36.51
C HIS A 385 10.18 6.81 36.55
N GLN A 386 9.36 7.76 36.08
CA GLN A 386 7.90 7.60 36.03
C GLN A 386 7.48 6.41 35.15
N SER A 387 8.13 6.24 34.00
CA SER A 387 7.86 5.14 33.07
C SER A 387 8.29 3.79 33.66
N THR A 388 9.34 3.75 34.47
CA THR A 388 9.77 2.53 35.18
C THR A 388 8.69 2.07 36.17
N GLU A 389 8.13 2.99 36.95
CA GLU A 389 7.06 2.68 37.90
C GLU A 389 5.79 2.20 37.17
N LYS A 390 5.37 2.95 36.14
CA LYS A 390 4.21 2.61 35.31
C LYS A 390 4.36 1.24 34.65
N MET A 391 5.53 0.94 34.07
CA MET A 391 5.84 -0.34 33.44
C MET A 391 5.68 -1.51 34.41
N ILE A 392 6.22 -1.39 35.63
CA ILE A 392 6.13 -2.45 36.64
C ILE A 392 4.69 -2.64 37.11
N GLU A 393 3.94 -1.55 37.31
CA GLU A 393 2.53 -1.58 37.72
C GLU A 393 1.65 -2.22 36.64
N SER A 394 1.70 -1.70 35.41
CA SER A 394 0.88 -2.20 34.30
C SER A 394 1.21 -3.65 33.96
N ALA A 395 2.49 -4.04 33.93
CA ALA A 395 2.88 -5.43 33.71
C ALA A 395 2.43 -6.34 34.87
N SER A 396 2.56 -5.90 36.12
CA SER A 396 2.09 -6.69 37.27
C SER A 396 0.58 -6.91 37.23
N HIS A 397 -0.17 -5.90 36.80
CA HIS A 397 -1.61 -6.00 36.62
C HIS A 397 -1.96 -6.94 35.46
N TYR A 398 -1.31 -6.80 34.30
CA TYR A 398 -1.63 -7.62 33.13
C TYR A 398 -1.34 -9.11 33.37
N PHE A 399 -0.15 -9.45 33.88
CA PHE A 399 0.24 -10.83 34.16
C PHE A 399 -0.31 -11.38 35.49
N ASN A 400 -1.07 -10.58 36.24
CA ASN A 400 -1.59 -10.91 37.57
C ASN A 400 -0.52 -11.51 38.50
N ARG A 401 0.68 -10.93 38.47
CA ARG A 401 1.87 -11.37 39.21
C ARG A 401 2.65 -10.16 39.67
N LYS A 402 3.18 -10.18 40.90
CA LYS A 402 4.07 -9.13 41.39
C LYS A 402 5.42 -9.17 40.67
N ILE A 403 5.70 -8.19 39.81
CA ILE A 403 6.98 -8.00 39.12
C ILE A 403 7.81 -6.97 39.92
N ARG A 404 9.12 -7.19 40.06
CA ARG A 404 9.98 -6.33 40.91
C ARG A 404 10.99 -5.48 40.15
N GLY A 405 11.17 -5.71 38.85
CA GLY A 405 12.13 -4.97 38.04
C GLY A 405 11.91 -5.12 36.54
N ILE A 406 12.57 -4.27 35.76
CA ILE A 406 12.41 -4.19 34.31
C ILE A 406 12.99 -5.42 33.59
N ASP A 407 14.10 -6.00 34.07
CA ASP A 407 14.64 -7.25 33.50
C ASP A 407 13.65 -8.42 33.66
N GLU A 408 13.05 -8.56 34.84
CA GLU A 408 12.01 -9.57 35.08
C GLU A 408 10.79 -9.32 34.19
N CYS A 409 10.38 -8.05 34.04
CA CYS A 409 9.29 -7.65 33.14
C CYS A 409 9.57 -8.06 31.69
N ARG A 410 10.73 -7.67 31.15
CA ARG A 410 11.18 -8.00 29.79
C ARG A 410 11.14 -9.51 29.54
N ASP A 411 11.67 -10.29 30.48
CA ASP A 411 11.80 -11.74 30.33
C ASP A 411 10.43 -12.44 30.39
N ILE A 412 9.50 -11.96 31.23
CA ILE A 412 8.12 -12.45 31.28
C ILE A 412 7.39 -12.14 29.96
N ILE A 413 7.42 -10.88 29.51
CA ILE A 413 6.76 -10.46 28.26
C ILE A 413 7.28 -11.27 27.07
N HIS A 414 8.60 -11.39 26.95
CA HIS A 414 9.22 -12.14 25.86
C HIS A 414 8.88 -13.63 25.92
N THR A 415 8.83 -14.23 27.12
CA THR A 415 8.44 -15.64 27.28
C THR A 415 6.99 -15.85 26.85
N GLU A 416 6.09 -14.94 27.21
CA GLU A 416 4.69 -15.01 26.80
C GLU A 416 4.54 -14.85 25.28
N LEU A 417 5.25 -13.90 24.68
CA LEU A 417 5.27 -13.68 23.23
C LEU A 417 5.69 -14.95 22.47
N ILE A 418 6.74 -15.65 22.93
CA ILE A 418 7.16 -16.92 22.33
C ILE A 418 6.09 -18.01 22.47
N ARG A 419 5.47 -18.13 23.65
CA ARG A 419 4.43 -19.16 23.89
C ARG A 419 3.23 -18.97 22.98
N ILE A 420 2.79 -17.72 22.82
CA ILE A 420 1.68 -17.37 21.93
C ILE A 420 2.04 -17.69 20.47
N ASP A 421 3.22 -17.27 20.00
CA ASP A 421 3.64 -17.54 18.62
C ASP A 421 3.77 -19.04 18.34
N ASP A 422 4.35 -19.80 19.28
CA ASP A 422 4.53 -21.25 19.16
C ASP A 422 3.18 -21.97 19.10
N GLU A 423 2.23 -21.66 20.00
CA GLU A 423 0.90 -22.27 19.96
C GLU A 423 0.07 -21.85 18.73
N LYS A 424 0.19 -20.60 18.28
CA LYS A 424 -0.40 -20.15 17.01
C LYS A 424 0.17 -20.94 15.82
N ASN A 425 1.49 -21.10 15.75
CA ASN A 425 2.13 -21.79 14.62
C ASN A 425 1.70 -23.26 14.60
N LYS A 426 1.71 -23.93 15.75
CA LYS A 426 1.27 -25.32 15.84
C LYS A 426 -0.23 -25.48 15.57
N LEU A 427 -1.08 -24.52 15.97
CA LEU A 427 -2.51 -24.49 15.62
C LEU A 427 -2.70 -24.48 14.11
N LEU A 428 -1.98 -23.61 13.41
CA LEU A 428 -2.01 -23.54 11.95
C LEU A 428 -1.52 -24.84 11.29
N SER A 429 -0.48 -25.48 11.85
CA SER A 429 0.01 -26.78 11.38
C SER A 429 -1.02 -27.89 11.56
N ASP A 430 -1.64 -28.01 12.74
CA ASP A 430 -2.66 -29.04 12.99
C ASP A 430 -3.86 -28.87 12.04
N LEU A 431 -4.29 -27.63 11.80
CA LEU A 431 -5.36 -27.34 10.84
C LEU A 431 -4.96 -27.66 9.40
N HIS A 432 -3.70 -27.46 9.04
CA HIS A 432 -3.16 -27.87 7.74
C HIS A 432 -3.22 -29.39 7.57
N ASP A 433 -2.77 -30.12 8.59
CA ASP A 433 -2.74 -31.57 8.59
C ASP A 433 -4.16 -32.13 8.47
N ILE A 434 -5.12 -31.62 9.27
CA ILE A 434 -6.53 -32.00 9.17
C ILE A 434 -7.02 -31.80 7.74
N ARG A 435 -6.80 -30.61 7.15
CA ARG A 435 -7.25 -30.32 5.79
C ARG A 435 -6.60 -31.22 4.74
N GLY A 436 -5.33 -31.60 4.94
CA GLY A 436 -4.64 -32.59 4.12
C GLY A 436 -5.27 -33.97 4.21
N PHE A 437 -5.59 -34.43 5.42
CA PHE A 437 -6.26 -35.72 5.67
C PHE A 437 -7.69 -35.76 5.13
N THR A 438 -8.47 -34.69 5.31
CA THR A 438 -9.87 -34.62 4.85
C THR A 438 -10.01 -34.25 3.37
N GLN A 439 -8.89 -34.04 2.66
CA GLN A 439 -8.86 -33.56 1.27
C GLN A 439 -9.65 -32.25 1.08
N GLY A 440 -9.67 -31.39 2.09
CA GLY A 440 -10.39 -30.12 2.08
C GLY A 440 -11.88 -30.19 2.43
N LYS A 441 -12.41 -31.36 2.79
CA LYS A 441 -13.77 -31.50 3.35
C LYS A 441 -13.79 -31.05 4.81
N GLY A 442 -14.95 -30.59 5.28
CA GLY A 442 -15.17 -30.31 6.70
C GLY A 442 -15.04 -31.58 7.54
N ILE A 443 -14.64 -31.44 8.80
CA ILE A 443 -14.46 -32.58 9.72
C ILE A 443 -15.78 -33.37 9.87
N PRO A 444 -16.96 -32.75 10.07
CA PRO A 444 -18.21 -33.48 10.21
C PRO A 444 -18.56 -34.29 8.96
N ASP A 445 -18.39 -33.68 7.78
CA ASP A 445 -18.73 -34.29 6.49
C ASP A 445 -17.81 -35.48 6.19
N TYR A 446 -16.50 -35.32 6.43
CA TYR A 446 -15.52 -36.40 6.24
C TYR A 446 -15.78 -37.58 7.18
N ILE A 447 -16.09 -37.31 8.44
CA ILE A 447 -16.45 -38.37 9.40
C ILE A 447 -17.73 -39.07 8.97
N HIS A 448 -18.73 -38.32 8.50
CA HIS A 448 -19.99 -38.89 8.03
C HIS A 448 -19.79 -39.82 6.83
N GLU A 449 -18.96 -39.42 5.87
CA GLU A 449 -18.60 -40.25 4.71
C GLU A 449 -17.89 -41.53 5.12
N LEU A 450 -16.93 -41.45 6.05
CA LEU A 450 -16.26 -42.65 6.59
C LEU A 450 -17.25 -43.59 7.27
N ASP A 451 -18.19 -43.06 8.05
CA ASP A 451 -19.21 -43.87 8.72
C ASP A 451 -20.16 -44.56 7.75
N GLN A 452 -20.59 -43.87 6.68
CA GLN A 452 -21.39 -44.47 5.60
C GLN A 452 -20.62 -45.59 4.90
N ASP A 453 -19.35 -45.35 4.59
CA ASP A 453 -18.47 -46.30 3.94
C ASP A 453 -18.22 -47.55 4.79
N ILE A 454 -17.99 -47.38 6.09
CA ILE A 454 -17.84 -48.48 7.04
C ILE A 454 -19.14 -49.27 7.11
N ALA A 455 -20.29 -48.60 7.24
CA ALA A 455 -21.59 -49.26 7.29
C ALA A 455 -21.87 -50.10 6.02
N LYS A 456 -21.50 -49.59 4.84
CA LYS A 456 -21.58 -50.32 3.57
C LYS A 456 -20.69 -51.57 3.57
N CYS A 457 -19.41 -51.42 3.95
CA CYS A 457 -18.48 -52.55 4.03
C CYS A 457 -18.96 -53.63 5.01
N MET A 458 -19.55 -53.23 6.15
CA MET A 458 -20.14 -54.16 7.11
C MET A 458 -21.37 -54.90 6.53
N SER A 459 -22.16 -54.25 5.68
CA SER A 459 -23.26 -54.89 4.96
C SER A 459 -22.74 -55.93 3.96
N ASP A 460 -21.70 -55.60 3.20
CA ASP A 460 -21.07 -56.51 2.23
C ASP A 460 -20.49 -57.75 2.92
N ILE A 461 -19.84 -57.58 4.08
CA ILE A 461 -19.35 -58.70 4.90
C ILE A 461 -20.53 -59.60 5.31
N LYS A 462 -21.64 -59.03 5.80
CA LYS A 462 -22.81 -59.83 6.20
C LYS A 462 -23.37 -60.66 5.04
N GLU A 463 -23.40 -60.10 3.83
CA GLU A 463 -23.85 -60.85 2.63
C GLU A 463 -22.87 -61.97 2.27
N LEU A 464 -21.56 -61.70 2.33
CA LEU A 464 -20.52 -62.70 2.08
C LEU A 464 -20.49 -63.81 3.14
N GLU A 465 -20.69 -63.49 4.41
CA GLU A 465 -20.81 -64.46 5.51
C GLU A 465 -22.05 -65.36 5.33
N LYS A 466 -23.16 -64.79 4.85
CA LYS A 466 -24.35 -65.57 4.48
C LYS A 466 -24.05 -66.56 3.36
N LYS A 467 -23.42 -66.10 2.26
CA LYS A 467 -23.00 -66.97 1.14
C LYS A 467 -22.00 -68.04 1.59
N GLN A 468 -21.04 -67.68 2.45
CA GLN A 468 -20.09 -68.62 3.02
C GLN A 468 -20.79 -69.72 3.83
N THR A 469 -21.84 -69.36 4.58
CA THR A 469 -22.63 -70.31 5.37
C THR A 469 -23.43 -71.25 4.46
N GLU A 470 -24.06 -70.71 3.41
CA GLU A 470 -24.77 -71.49 2.38
C GLU A 470 -23.83 -72.51 1.69
N ASP A 471 -22.67 -72.06 1.20
CA ASP A 471 -21.66 -72.91 0.56
C ASP A 471 -21.10 -73.97 1.53
N THR A 472 -20.92 -73.63 2.81
CA THR A 472 -20.47 -74.59 3.84
C THR A 472 -21.53 -75.65 4.13
N ASN A 473 -22.81 -75.26 4.18
CA ASN A 473 -23.91 -76.20 4.32
C ASN A 473 -24.03 -77.11 3.09
N GLN A 474 -23.77 -76.59 1.90
CA GLN A 474 -23.75 -77.38 0.66
C GLN A 474 -22.61 -78.40 0.64
N ILE A 475 -21.42 -78.05 1.13
CA ILE A 475 -20.33 -79.01 1.34
C ILE A 475 -20.76 -80.13 2.31
N ASN A 476 -21.38 -79.78 3.44
CA ASN A 476 -21.85 -80.78 4.41
C ASN A 476 -22.92 -81.70 3.80
N LEU A 477 -23.82 -81.15 2.98
CA LEU A 477 -24.83 -81.91 2.26
C LEU A 477 -24.21 -82.90 1.27
N TYR A 478 -23.21 -82.46 0.49
CA TYR A 478 -22.48 -83.34 -0.42
C TYR A 478 -21.71 -84.42 0.32
N GLN A 479 -21.08 -84.11 1.45
CA GLN A 479 -20.37 -85.10 2.27
C GLN A 479 -21.34 -86.12 2.87
N HIS A 480 -22.47 -85.68 3.43
CA HIS A 480 -23.51 -86.58 3.93
C HIS A 480 -24.08 -87.46 2.81
N ARG A 481 -24.30 -86.90 1.62
CA ARG A 481 -24.77 -87.66 0.46
C ARG A 481 -23.74 -88.71 0.00
N VAL A 482 -22.45 -88.39 0.09
CA VAL A 482 -21.37 -89.37 -0.12
C VAL A 482 -21.42 -90.49 0.93
N ASP A 483 -21.68 -90.18 2.20
CA ASP A 483 -21.84 -91.20 3.25
C ASP A 483 -23.05 -92.12 2.97
N GLU A 484 -24.17 -91.58 2.50
CA GLU A 484 -25.34 -92.36 2.06
C GLU A 484 -25.00 -93.29 0.87
N TRP A 485 -24.18 -92.81 -0.07
CA TRP A 485 -23.65 -93.62 -1.18
C TRP A 485 -22.77 -94.76 -0.65
N TYR A 486 -21.89 -94.50 0.33
CA TYR A 486 -21.09 -95.51 1.00
C TYR A 486 -21.93 -96.57 1.70
N GLU A 487 -22.97 -96.17 2.44
CA GLU A 487 -23.86 -97.11 3.13
C GLU A 487 -24.69 -97.93 2.14
N SER A 488 -25.15 -97.32 1.04
CA SER A 488 -25.84 -98.02 -0.04
C SER A 488 -24.93 -99.03 -0.75
N TYR A 489 -23.65 -98.69 -0.96
CA TYR A 489 -22.65 -99.59 -1.49
C TYR A 489 -22.33 -100.75 -0.52
N LYS A 490 -22.25 -100.49 0.79
CA LYS A 490 -22.04 -101.52 1.82
C LYS A 490 -23.19 -102.54 1.90
N LYS A 491 -24.44 -102.12 1.65
CA LYS A 491 -25.63 -103.01 1.59
C LYS A 491 -25.59 -104.01 0.44
N ILE A 492 -24.71 -103.82 -0.55
CA ILE A 492 -24.45 -104.81 -1.61
C ILE A 492 -23.65 -105.98 -1.02
N SER A 493 -24.05 -107.22 -1.32
CA SER A 493 -23.43 -108.42 -0.71
C SER A 493 -21.92 -108.51 -1.02
N PHE A 494 -21.14 -108.98 -0.04
CA PHE A 494 -19.68 -109.01 -0.08
C PHE A 494 -19.12 -109.73 -1.32
N TYR A 495 -19.67 -110.90 -1.67
CA TYR A 495 -19.27 -111.66 -2.87
C TYR A 495 -19.54 -110.89 -4.18
N THR A 496 -20.61 -110.08 -4.24
CA THR A 496 -20.93 -109.27 -5.42
C THR A 496 -19.96 -108.09 -5.56
N ARG A 497 -19.53 -107.49 -4.44
CA ARG A 497 -18.50 -106.45 -4.43
C ARG A 497 -17.13 -106.98 -4.87
N ILE A 498 -16.74 -108.20 -4.46
CA ILE A 498 -15.48 -108.84 -4.88
C ILE A 498 -15.50 -109.26 -6.36
N LEU A 499 -16.62 -109.83 -6.83
CA LEU A 499 -16.82 -110.18 -8.24
C LEU A 499 -17.00 -108.96 -9.16
N GLY A 500 -17.10 -107.75 -8.59
CA GLY A 500 -17.20 -106.47 -9.32
C GLY A 500 -16.00 -106.14 -10.22
N LYS A 501 -14.89 -106.89 -10.10
CA LYS A 501 -13.74 -106.84 -11.02
C LYS A 501 -13.94 -107.60 -12.33
N PHE A 502 -15.03 -108.38 -12.45
CA PHE A 502 -15.42 -109.11 -13.66
C PHE A 502 -16.75 -108.54 -14.21
N ASN A 503 -16.94 -108.57 -15.54
CA ASN A 503 -18.04 -107.88 -16.25
C ASN A 503 -19.45 -108.12 -15.66
N ILE A 504 -19.73 -109.33 -15.17
CA ILE A 504 -21.06 -109.71 -14.66
C ILE A 504 -21.37 -109.08 -13.29
N GLY A 505 -20.39 -109.03 -12.39
CA GLY A 505 -20.52 -108.36 -11.10
C GLY A 505 -20.57 -106.84 -11.26
N HIS A 506 -19.79 -106.32 -12.20
CA HIS A 506 -19.70 -104.90 -12.53
C HIS A 506 -21.04 -104.30 -12.99
N GLN A 507 -21.71 -104.93 -13.96
CA GLN A 507 -23.02 -104.46 -14.46
C GLN A 507 -24.10 -104.48 -13.36
N LYS A 508 -24.08 -105.48 -12.47
CA LYS A 508 -25.05 -105.58 -11.36
C LYS A 508 -24.85 -104.47 -10.31
N ILE A 509 -23.61 -104.11 -10.01
CA ILE A 509 -23.30 -102.99 -9.10
C ILE A 509 -23.76 -101.67 -9.72
N LEU A 510 -23.40 -101.40 -10.99
CA LEU A 510 -23.81 -100.17 -11.70
C LEU A 510 -25.32 -100.01 -11.81
N SER A 511 -26.03 -101.09 -12.13
CA SER A 511 -27.50 -101.07 -12.22
C SER A 511 -28.14 -100.69 -10.89
N ARG A 512 -27.59 -101.19 -9.77
CA ARG A 512 -28.07 -100.84 -8.42
C ARG A 512 -27.72 -99.42 -8.01
N LEU A 513 -26.52 -98.94 -8.34
CA LEU A 513 -26.12 -97.57 -8.04
C LEU A 513 -27.00 -96.57 -8.82
N LYS A 514 -27.28 -96.82 -10.11
CA LYS A 514 -28.16 -95.95 -10.92
C LYS A 514 -29.61 -95.87 -10.41
N LEU A 515 -30.10 -96.92 -9.73
CA LEU A 515 -31.43 -96.91 -9.08
C LEU A 515 -31.49 -96.02 -7.84
N SER A 516 -30.35 -95.75 -7.20
CA SER A 516 -30.26 -94.88 -6.01
C SER A 516 -29.95 -93.42 -6.34
N MET A 517 -29.76 -93.10 -7.63
CA MET A 517 -29.52 -91.74 -8.10
C MET A 517 -30.79 -90.90 -8.07
N THR A 518 -30.67 -89.66 -7.61
CA THR A 518 -31.72 -88.65 -7.79
C THR A 518 -31.69 -88.10 -9.21
N VAL A 519 -32.80 -87.48 -9.63
CA VAL A 519 -32.93 -86.88 -10.97
C VAL A 519 -31.85 -85.82 -11.24
N GLU A 520 -31.42 -85.09 -10.21
CA GLU A 520 -30.39 -84.05 -10.30
C GLU A 520 -28.98 -84.65 -10.45
N GLU A 521 -28.73 -85.82 -9.83
CA GLU A 521 -27.45 -86.52 -9.90
C GLU A 521 -27.14 -87.09 -11.28
N TYR A 522 -28.17 -87.37 -12.09
CA TYR A 522 -28.00 -87.81 -13.48
C TYR A 522 -27.22 -86.79 -14.32
N GLN A 523 -27.29 -85.48 -13.99
CA GLN A 523 -26.61 -84.44 -14.77
C GLN A 523 -25.08 -84.52 -14.71
N PHE A 524 -24.52 -85.05 -13.61
CA PHE A 524 -23.06 -85.12 -13.41
C PHE A 524 -22.53 -86.54 -13.14
N LEU A 525 -23.41 -87.54 -12.97
CA LEU A 525 -23.06 -88.95 -12.78
C LEU A 525 -23.50 -89.87 -13.94
N GLU A 526 -23.91 -89.33 -15.09
CA GLU A 526 -24.45 -90.10 -16.24
C GLU A 526 -23.51 -91.24 -16.69
N ASN A 527 -22.20 -90.97 -16.69
CA ASN A 527 -21.15 -91.82 -17.27
C ASN A 527 -20.24 -92.51 -16.23
N ILE A 528 -20.78 -92.85 -15.04
CA ILE A 528 -20.02 -93.59 -14.02
C ILE A 528 -19.70 -95.02 -14.47
N ARG A 529 -18.46 -95.46 -14.23
CA ARG A 529 -17.97 -96.81 -14.52
C ARG A 529 -17.86 -97.62 -13.25
N ASN A 530 -17.52 -97.01 -12.12
CA ASN A 530 -17.46 -97.69 -10.83
C ASN A 530 -17.97 -96.77 -9.70
N PHE A 531 -17.94 -97.29 -8.47
CA PHE A 531 -18.31 -96.50 -7.29
C PHE A 531 -17.31 -95.36 -7.02
N ASP A 532 -16.03 -95.57 -7.33
CA ASP A 532 -14.98 -94.55 -7.15
C ASP A 532 -15.22 -93.32 -8.04
N ASP A 533 -15.79 -93.48 -9.24
CA ASP A 533 -16.17 -92.36 -10.11
C ASP A 533 -17.27 -91.48 -9.47
N ILE A 534 -18.17 -92.05 -8.66
CA ILE A 534 -19.16 -91.26 -7.90
C ILE A 534 -18.44 -90.41 -6.86
N ILE A 535 -17.54 -91.03 -6.09
CA ILE A 535 -16.75 -90.35 -5.07
C ILE A 535 -15.91 -89.23 -5.70
N ASP A 536 -15.21 -89.50 -6.80
CA ASP A 536 -14.38 -88.51 -7.51
C ASP A 536 -15.18 -87.31 -8.02
N ASN A 537 -16.41 -87.52 -8.53
CA ASN A 537 -17.26 -86.42 -8.99
C ASN A 537 -17.77 -85.55 -7.82
N TYR A 538 -18.20 -86.16 -6.71
CA TYR A 538 -18.53 -85.39 -5.51
C TYR A 538 -17.32 -84.72 -4.87
N SER A 539 -16.14 -85.34 -4.90
CA SER A 539 -14.90 -84.73 -4.45
C SER A 539 -14.56 -83.48 -5.27
N LYS A 540 -14.72 -83.52 -6.60
CA LYS A 540 -14.54 -82.33 -7.46
C LYS A 540 -15.56 -81.22 -7.17
N LEU A 541 -16.82 -81.56 -6.91
CA LEU A 541 -17.86 -80.58 -6.52
C LEU A 541 -17.52 -79.94 -5.18
N VAL A 542 -17.14 -80.76 -4.18
CA VAL A 542 -16.72 -80.29 -2.86
C VAL A 542 -15.46 -79.42 -2.95
N GLU A 543 -14.47 -79.79 -3.77
CA GLU A 543 -13.28 -78.97 -4.01
C GLU A 543 -13.61 -77.63 -4.66
N THR A 544 -14.54 -77.61 -5.61
CA THR A 544 -15.01 -76.39 -6.27
C THR A 544 -15.67 -75.44 -5.26
N VAL A 545 -16.61 -75.95 -4.46
CA VAL A 545 -17.28 -75.13 -3.42
C VAL A 545 -16.30 -74.73 -2.32
N ARG A 546 -15.36 -75.59 -1.91
CA ARG A 546 -14.27 -75.23 -0.97
C ARG A 546 -13.40 -74.10 -1.50
N SER A 547 -13.06 -74.11 -2.79
CA SER A 547 -12.33 -73.02 -3.44
C SER A 547 -13.10 -71.70 -3.36
N ASN A 548 -14.42 -71.73 -3.58
CA ASN A 548 -15.28 -70.54 -3.44
C ASN A 548 -15.33 -70.02 -2.00
N VAL A 549 -15.50 -70.90 -1.01
CA VAL A 549 -15.44 -70.55 0.42
C VAL A 549 -14.10 -69.89 0.78
N LEU A 550 -12.98 -70.40 0.23
CA LEU A 550 -11.66 -69.80 0.44
C LEU A 550 -11.57 -68.39 -0.18
N LYS A 551 -12.10 -68.19 -1.39
CA LYS A 551 -12.16 -66.87 -2.04
C LYS A 551 -13.02 -65.88 -1.24
N ILE A 552 -14.21 -66.31 -0.77
CA ILE A 552 -15.09 -65.49 0.05
C ILE A 552 -14.39 -65.09 1.36
N ARG A 553 -13.72 -66.02 2.03
CA ARG A 553 -12.93 -65.71 3.24
C ARG A 553 -11.81 -64.70 2.97
N GLN A 554 -11.16 -64.79 1.82
CA GLN A 554 -10.15 -63.81 1.42
C GLN A 554 -10.77 -62.43 1.20
N GLN A 555 -11.91 -62.35 0.49
CA GLN A 555 -12.64 -61.10 0.28
C GLN A 555 -13.09 -60.47 1.60
N ILE A 556 -13.64 -61.25 2.54
CA ILE A 556 -14.01 -60.77 3.87
C ILE A 556 -12.79 -60.17 4.59
N LYS A 557 -11.62 -60.84 4.55
CA LYS A 557 -10.38 -60.32 5.15
C LYS A 557 -9.93 -59.00 4.51
N GLU A 558 -10.05 -58.86 3.19
CA GLU A 558 -9.69 -57.63 2.48
C GLU A 558 -10.63 -56.46 2.84
N ILE A 559 -11.94 -56.73 2.95
CA ILE A 559 -12.93 -55.73 3.39
C ILE A 559 -12.68 -55.35 4.85
N GLN A 560 -12.41 -56.31 5.74
CA GLN A 560 -12.06 -56.05 7.15
C GLN A 560 -10.80 -55.17 7.27
N LYS A 561 -9.78 -55.42 6.44
CA LYS A 561 -8.58 -54.57 6.38
C LYS A 561 -8.93 -53.13 5.97
N THR A 562 -9.87 -52.97 5.04
CA THR A 562 -10.36 -51.66 4.58
C THR A 562 -11.12 -50.92 5.69
N ILE A 563 -12.00 -51.61 6.43
CA ILE A 563 -12.70 -51.04 7.60
C ILE A 563 -11.70 -50.55 8.64
N ASN A 564 -10.74 -51.39 9.02
CA ASN A 564 -9.71 -51.02 10.00
C ASN A 564 -8.89 -49.80 9.56
N GLY A 565 -8.63 -49.66 8.25
CA GLY A 565 -7.99 -48.47 7.69
C GLY A 565 -8.83 -47.21 7.89
N LYS A 566 -10.11 -47.25 7.52
CA LYS A 566 -11.05 -46.11 7.66
C LYS A 566 -11.30 -45.74 9.13
N GLU A 567 -11.42 -46.72 10.02
CA GLU A 567 -11.54 -46.47 11.46
C GLU A 567 -10.29 -45.78 12.02
N LYS A 568 -9.10 -46.19 11.57
CA LYS A 568 -7.85 -45.54 11.95
C LYS A 568 -7.81 -44.08 11.48
N ASP A 569 -8.21 -43.82 10.24
CA ASP A 569 -8.28 -42.46 9.69
C ASP A 569 -9.28 -41.59 10.47
N LYS A 570 -10.45 -42.13 10.83
CA LYS A 570 -11.43 -41.47 11.70
C LYS A 570 -10.84 -41.11 13.07
N GLN A 571 -10.17 -42.06 13.72
CA GLN A 571 -9.54 -41.81 15.04
C GLN A 571 -8.43 -40.75 14.94
N GLN A 572 -7.66 -40.75 13.85
CA GLN A 572 -6.62 -39.77 13.62
C GLN A 572 -7.19 -38.35 13.49
N VAL A 573 -8.23 -38.14 12.68
CA VAL A 573 -8.89 -36.83 12.54
C VAL A 573 -9.50 -36.36 13.87
N LEU A 574 -10.14 -37.25 14.62
CA LEU A 574 -10.68 -36.91 15.96
C LEU A 574 -9.58 -36.53 16.96
N SER A 575 -8.41 -37.16 16.88
CA SER A 575 -7.27 -36.82 17.72
C SER A 575 -6.72 -35.43 17.41
N LEU A 576 -6.58 -35.08 16.12
CA LEU A 576 -6.14 -33.75 15.67
C LEU A 576 -7.17 -32.67 16.05
N ARG A 577 -8.47 -32.94 15.87
CA ARG A 577 -9.55 -32.05 16.32
C ARG A 577 -9.45 -31.75 17.82
N LYS A 578 -9.14 -32.75 18.63
CA LYS A 578 -8.92 -32.57 20.07
C LYS A 578 -7.69 -31.73 20.36
N GLN A 579 -6.59 -31.90 19.61
CA GLN A 579 -5.39 -31.07 19.75
C GLN A 579 -5.68 -29.60 19.43
N VAL A 580 -6.36 -29.31 18.33
CA VAL A 580 -6.83 -27.96 17.98
C VAL A 580 -7.61 -27.32 19.14
N HIS A 581 -8.53 -28.06 19.76
CA HIS A 581 -9.28 -27.56 20.91
C HIS A 581 -8.39 -27.25 22.11
N ILE A 582 -7.43 -28.12 22.43
CA ILE A 582 -6.46 -27.90 23.52
C ILE A 582 -5.65 -26.63 23.26
N ARG A 583 -5.17 -26.41 22.04
CA ARG A 583 -4.41 -25.21 21.69
C ARG A 583 -5.23 -23.94 21.85
N CYS A 584 -6.48 -23.93 21.40
CA CYS A 584 -7.34 -22.77 21.61
C CYS A 584 -7.61 -22.49 23.10
N GLN A 585 -7.65 -23.53 23.95
CA GLN A 585 -7.72 -23.36 25.40
C GLN A 585 -6.43 -22.76 25.97
N GLN A 586 -5.27 -23.24 25.54
CA GLN A 586 -3.97 -22.68 25.96
C GLN A 586 -3.81 -21.22 25.54
N LEU A 587 -4.18 -20.89 24.31
CA LEU A 587 -4.19 -19.50 23.82
C LEU A 587 -5.12 -18.62 24.67
N LYS A 588 -6.27 -19.15 25.10
CA LYS A 588 -7.18 -18.44 26.02
C LYS A 588 -6.54 -18.19 27.40
N GLU A 589 -5.73 -19.12 27.91
CA GLU A 589 -4.96 -18.90 29.15
C GLU A 589 -3.95 -17.75 29.00
N TYR A 590 -3.41 -17.55 27.80
CA TYR A 590 -2.56 -16.41 27.42
C TYR A 590 -3.36 -15.18 26.98
N HIS A 591 -4.60 -15.04 27.45
CA HIS A 591 -5.52 -13.94 27.14
C HIS A 591 -5.88 -13.78 25.65
N CYS A 592 -5.62 -14.78 24.81
CA CYS A 592 -5.97 -14.81 23.38
C CYS A 592 -7.25 -15.67 23.16
N ASP A 593 -8.44 -15.14 23.48
CA ASP A 593 -9.70 -15.87 23.26
C ASP A 593 -10.24 -15.67 21.84
N ILE A 594 -9.87 -16.58 20.93
CA ILE A 594 -10.31 -16.60 19.52
C ILE A 594 -11.85 -16.68 19.40
N TYR A 595 -12.54 -17.27 20.38
CA TYR A 595 -13.99 -17.49 20.32
C TYR A 595 -14.82 -16.32 20.87
N ALA A 596 -14.19 -15.26 21.38
CA ALA A 596 -14.86 -14.14 22.04
C ALA A 596 -14.45 -12.76 21.47
N GLY A 597 -13.90 -12.74 20.25
CA GLY A 597 -13.46 -11.50 19.60
C GLY A 597 -14.62 -10.52 19.31
N LYS A 598 -14.33 -9.22 19.30
CA LYS A 598 -15.31 -8.15 19.06
C LYS A 598 -16.10 -8.26 17.74
N ASN A 599 -15.53 -8.90 16.72
CA ASN A 599 -16.13 -9.06 15.38
C ASN A 599 -16.77 -10.42 15.14
N VAL A 600 -16.92 -11.22 16.19
CA VAL A 600 -17.55 -12.52 16.11
C VAL A 600 -19.06 -12.32 16.22
N ASN A 601 -19.80 -12.57 15.13
CA ASN A 601 -21.27 -12.51 15.11
C ASN A 601 -21.87 -13.46 16.15
N SER A 602 -21.34 -14.69 16.22
CA SER A 602 -21.66 -15.66 17.25
C SER A 602 -20.49 -16.62 17.48
N ARG A 603 -20.36 -17.13 18.71
CA ARG A 603 -19.37 -18.16 19.06
C ARG A 603 -19.51 -19.40 18.15
N ASP A 604 -20.74 -19.72 17.75
CA ASP A 604 -21.06 -20.88 16.92
C ASP A 604 -20.51 -20.72 15.49
N ASP A 605 -20.44 -19.50 14.95
CA ASP A 605 -19.85 -19.24 13.64
C ASP A 605 -18.34 -19.53 13.62
N VAL A 606 -17.62 -19.15 14.68
CA VAL A 606 -16.19 -19.45 14.80
C VAL A 606 -15.99 -20.96 14.92
N ILE A 607 -16.79 -21.65 15.74
CA ILE A 607 -16.73 -23.10 15.84
C ILE A 607 -16.95 -23.73 14.47
N LYS A 608 -17.93 -23.25 13.71
CA LYS A 608 -18.19 -23.69 12.35
C LYS A 608 -16.99 -23.50 11.42
N ASP A 609 -16.34 -22.34 11.44
CA ASP A 609 -15.13 -22.09 10.63
C ASP A 609 -14.01 -23.10 10.92
N PHE A 610 -13.84 -23.48 12.20
CA PHE A 610 -12.87 -24.50 12.63
C PHE A 610 -13.29 -25.92 12.24
N GLU A 611 -14.57 -26.28 12.39
CA GLU A 611 -15.08 -27.60 11.97
C GLU A 611 -15.04 -27.79 10.45
N GLU A 612 -15.29 -26.72 9.68
CA GLU A 612 -15.15 -26.71 8.22
C GLU A 612 -13.70 -26.51 7.76
N CYS A 613 -12.76 -26.25 8.68
CA CYS A 613 -11.34 -26.03 8.41
C CYS A 613 -11.07 -24.93 7.37
N ILE A 614 -11.85 -23.83 7.41
CA ILE A 614 -11.72 -22.70 6.49
C ILE A 614 -10.53 -21.84 6.92
N LEU A 615 -9.32 -22.21 6.46
CA LEU A 615 -8.07 -21.54 6.85
C LEU A 615 -8.11 -20.02 6.67
N GLU A 616 -8.76 -19.51 5.63
CA GLU A 616 -8.86 -18.07 5.36
C GLU A 616 -9.61 -17.34 6.50
N LYS A 617 -10.73 -17.90 6.96
CA LYS A 617 -11.54 -17.34 8.07
C LYS A 617 -10.86 -17.50 9.41
N ILE A 618 -10.24 -18.65 9.66
CA ILE A 618 -9.44 -18.86 10.87
C ILE A 618 -8.30 -17.85 10.95
N ASN A 619 -7.66 -17.55 9.81
CA ASN A 619 -6.58 -16.56 9.75
C ASN A 619 -7.06 -15.12 9.99
N ASP A 620 -8.32 -14.80 9.64
CA ASP A 620 -8.96 -13.53 9.99
C ASP A 620 -9.15 -13.40 11.52
N HIS A 621 -9.54 -14.49 12.19
CA HIS A 621 -9.63 -14.53 13.66
C HIS A 621 -8.26 -14.42 14.34
N ILE A 622 -7.21 -14.98 13.72
CA ILE A 622 -5.82 -14.85 14.19
C ILE A 622 -5.32 -13.40 14.06
N ASP A 623 -5.64 -12.69 12.98
CA ASP A 623 -5.26 -11.27 12.81
C ASP A 623 -5.82 -10.38 13.92
N THR A 624 -7.11 -10.56 14.23
CA THR A 624 -7.85 -9.66 15.12
C THR A 624 -7.63 -9.95 16.60
N ASN A 625 -7.17 -11.15 16.95
CA ASN A 625 -6.94 -11.55 18.35
C ASN A 625 -5.46 -11.80 18.62
N ILE A 626 -4.86 -12.82 18.00
CA ILE A 626 -3.53 -13.31 18.37
C ILE A 626 -2.44 -12.34 17.92
N ARG A 627 -2.36 -12.03 16.62
CA ARG A 627 -1.31 -11.16 16.06
C ARG A 627 -1.35 -9.74 16.62
N TYR A 628 -2.54 -9.32 17.03
CA TYR A 628 -2.75 -8.05 17.70
C TYR A 628 -2.16 -8.04 19.13
N ILE A 629 -2.36 -9.12 19.90
CA ILE A 629 -1.73 -9.28 21.22
C ILE A 629 -0.21 -9.42 21.09
N GLU A 630 0.27 -10.20 20.11
CA GLU A 630 1.70 -10.34 19.82
C GLU A 630 2.35 -8.98 19.53
N PHE A 631 1.66 -8.11 18.80
CA PHE A 631 2.10 -6.75 18.55
C PHE A 631 2.28 -5.94 19.85
N TRP A 632 1.28 -5.89 20.72
CA TRP A 632 1.39 -5.15 21.99
C TRP A 632 2.44 -5.72 22.93
N LEU A 633 2.58 -7.04 23.01
CA LEU A 633 3.67 -7.66 23.77
C LEU A 633 5.05 -7.26 23.21
N ALA A 634 5.21 -7.20 21.88
CA ALA A 634 6.44 -6.70 21.27
C ALA A 634 6.69 -5.22 21.57
N VAL A 635 5.64 -4.37 21.60
CA VAL A 635 5.72 -2.98 22.06
C VAL A 635 6.32 -2.91 23.45
N HIS A 636 5.74 -3.61 24.41
CA HIS A 636 6.22 -3.57 25.79
C HIS A 636 7.59 -4.20 25.99
N TYR A 637 7.93 -5.21 25.18
CA TYR A 637 9.27 -5.79 25.16
C TYR A 637 10.34 -4.74 24.80
N TYR A 638 10.10 -3.94 23.77
CA TYR A 638 11.03 -2.88 23.38
C TYR A 638 11.00 -1.67 24.32
N GLU A 639 9.85 -1.34 24.89
CA GLU A 639 9.76 -0.33 25.96
C GLU A 639 10.61 -0.73 27.19
N CYS A 640 10.63 -2.02 27.55
CA CYS A 640 11.54 -2.53 28.59
C CYS A 640 13.01 -2.35 28.21
N ARG A 641 13.39 -2.65 26.96
CA ARG A 641 14.78 -2.47 26.49
C ARG A 641 15.21 -1.01 26.48
N TRP A 642 14.29 -0.11 26.12
CA TRP A 642 14.50 1.33 26.20
C TRP A 642 14.73 1.79 27.64
N LEU A 643 13.95 1.27 28.61
CA LEU A 643 14.12 1.55 30.05
C LEU A 643 15.43 1.00 30.63
N LEU A 644 15.93 -0.12 30.08
CA LEU A 644 17.24 -0.69 30.45
C LEU A 644 18.42 0.13 29.90
N GLY A 645 18.16 1.23 29.18
CA GLY A 645 19.18 2.17 28.71
C GLY A 645 19.89 1.76 27.42
N GLU A 646 19.32 0.82 26.66
CA GLU A 646 19.86 0.43 25.36
C GLU A 646 19.93 1.64 24.40
N ALA A 647 21.05 1.79 23.70
CA ALA A 647 21.33 2.89 22.77
C ALA A 647 21.15 4.30 23.40
N SER A 648 21.33 4.44 24.71
CA SER A 648 21.24 5.73 25.40
C SER A 648 22.31 6.72 24.93
N ILE A 649 21.91 8.00 24.87
CA ILE A 649 22.76 9.11 24.42
C ILE A 649 22.97 10.05 25.60
N THR A 650 24.23 10.32 25.92
CA THR A 650 24.58 11.25 26.99
C THR A 650 24.28 12.71 26.60
N GLY A 651 24.05 13.58 27.58
CA GLY A 651 23.79 15.01 27.32
C GLY A 651 24.90 15.71 26.51
N LYS A 652 26.16 15.25 26.63
CA LYS A 652 27.30 15.75 25.84
C LYS A 652 27.29 15.30 24.38
N GLN A 653 26.62 14.19 24.07
CA GLN A 653 26.50 13.65 22.71
C GLN A 653 25.29 14.23 21.97
N ARG A 654 24.23 14.64 22.69
CA ARG A 654 23.04 15.25 22.09
C ARG A 654 23.42 16.48 21.26
N GLY A 655 22.72 16.68 20.13
CA GLY A 655 23.01 17.74 19.18
C GLY A 655 24.21 17.53 18.27
N THR A 656 25.01 16.47 18.47
CA THR A 656 26.14 16.18 17.58
C THR A 656 25.71 15.37 16.35
N SER A 657 26.45 15.54 15.24
CA SER A 657 26.19 14.87 13.97
C SER A 657 26.99 13.58 13.76
N TYR A 658 27.65 13.08 14.81
CA TYR A 658 28.52 11.91 14.69
C TYR A 658 27.73 10.65 14.36
N LYS A 659 28.30 9.81 13.50
CA LYS A 659 27.68 8.56 13.03
C LYS A 659 27.07 7.71 14.16
N ASN A 660 27.86 7.41 15.19
CA ASN A 660 27.42 6.59 16.33
C ASN A 660 26.30 7.23 17.15
N VAL A 661 26.22 8.56 17.20
CA VAL A 661 25.17 9.29 17.94
C VAL A 661 23.86 9.22 17.18
N ILE A 662 23.90 9.45 15.87
CA ILE A 662 22.71 9.35 15.02
C ILE A 662 22.19 7.90 14.98
N GLU A 663 23.07 6.91 14.85
CA GLU A 663 22.68 5.49 14.91
C GLU A 663 22.00 5.13 16.24
N SER A 664 22.53 5.61 17.37
CA SER A 664 21.90 5.43 18.68
C SER A 664 20.55 6.14 18.80
N LEU A 665 20.42 7.35 18.23
CA LEU A 665 19.17 8.12 18.27
C LEU A 665 18.05 7.36 17.57
N TYR A 666 18.28 6.92 16.34
CA TYR A 666 17.31 6.13 15.60
C TYR A 666 17.00 4.79 16.27
N SER A 667 18.02 4.10 16.78
CA SER A 667 17.82 2.83 17.50
C SER A 667 16.94 3.03 18.74
N ARG A 668 17.11 4.14 19.45
CA ARG A 668 16.37 4.46 20.66
C ARG A 668 14.94 4.90 20.35
N LEU A 669 14.74 5.71 19.32
CA LEU A 669 13.40 6.08 18.83
C LEU A 669 12.63 4.85 18.32
N ALA A 670 13.29 3.95 17.60
CA ALA A 670 12.64 2.76 17.05
C ALA A 670 12.03 1.83 18.11
N MET A 671 12.57 1.81 19.33
CA MET A 671 12.02 1.01 20.44
C MET A 671 10.70 1.55 21.01
N VAL A 672 10.41 2.84 20.83
CA VAL A 672 9.18 3.48 21.33
C VAL A 672 8.22 3.86 20.21
N SER A 673 8.73 4.23 19.05
CA SER A 673 7.96 4.66 17.89
C SER A 673 8.69 4.19 16.62
N PRO A 674 8.41 2.97 16.15
CA PRO A 674 9.20 2.30 15.11
C PRO A 674 9.14 2.94 13.73
N CYS A 675 8.17 3.81 13.46
CA CYS A 675 8.00 4.45 12.16
C CYS A 675 8.47 5.91 12.19
N MET A 676 9.56 6.23 11.51
CA MET A 676 10.03 7.61 11.32
C MET A 676 9.39 8.19 10.06
N VAL A 677 8.62 9.27 10.19
CA VAL A 677 7.90 9.87 9.06
C VAL A 677 8.53 11.21 8.70
N MET A 678 8.79 11.42 7.42
CA MET A 678 9.42 12.64 6.89
C MET A 678 9.13 12.83 5.41
N THR A 679 9.44 14.00 4.85
CA THR A 679 9.35 14.21 3.40
C THR A 679 10.63 13.78 2.70
N PHE A 680 10.57 13.45 1.40
CA PHE A 680 11.78 13.16 0.59
C PHE A 680 12.77 14.33 0.57
N PHE A 681 12.27 15.57 0.64
CA PHE A 681 13.10 16.77 0.72
C PHE A 681 13.93 16.86 2.01
N MET A 682 13.43 16.27 3.09
CA MET A 682 14.06 16.32 4.40
C MET A 682 14.83 15.04 4.74
N LEU A 683 14.44 13.90 4.18
CA LEU A 683 15.02 12.59 4.49
C LEU A 683 16.55 12.61 4.44
N PRO A 684 17.22 13.09 3.36
CA PRO A 684 18.68 13.08 3.32
C PRO A 684 19.33 13.86 4.47
N LYS A 685 18.74 14.99 4.90
CA LYS A 685 19.26 15.82 5.99
C LYS A 685 19.41 15.00 7.28
N TYR A 686 18.43 14.16 7.59
CA TYR A 686 18.37 13.43 8.86
C TYR A 686 19.24 12.17 8.89
N PHE A 687 19.77 11.73 7.75
CA PHE A 687 20.72 10.60 7.66
C PHE A 687 22.15 11.05 7.33
N LYS A 688 22.37 12.36 7.26
CA LYS A 688 23.70 12.97 7.09
C LYS A 688 24.49 12.90 8.40
N VAL A 689 25.72 12.41 8.31
CA VAL A 689 26.63 12.20 9.45
C VAL A 689 27.99 12.83 9.21
N SER A 690 28.65 13.23 10.29
CA SER A 690 30.05 13.62 10.27
C SER A 690 30.93 12.50 10.85
N ASP A 691 32.10 12.31 10.25
CA ASP A 691 33.19 11.56 10.86
C ASP A 691 34.22 12.54 11.42
N LYS A 692 34.85 12.24 12.56
CA LYS A 692 35.88 13.08 13.17
C LYS A 692 37.12 13.21 12.28
N ASN A 693 37.36 12.26 11.38
CA ASN A 693 38.55 12.19 10.55
C ASN A 693 38.34 12.68 9.10
N GLU A 694 37.10 12.92 8.68
CA GLU A 694 36.78 13.34 7.31
C GLU A 694 36.34 14.80 7.25
N LYS A 695 36.88 15.56 6.29
CA LYS A 695 36.48 16.96 6.05
C LYS A 695 35.12 17.08 5.36
N VAL A 696 34.64 16.00 4.73
CA VAL A 696 33.39 15.97 3.96
C VAL A 696 32.36 15.14 4.72
N PRO A 697 31.14 15.65 4.98
CA PRO A 697 30.09 14.87 5.62
C PRO A 697 29.66 13.68 4.74
N SER A 698 29.36 12.56 5.40
CA SER A 698 28.92 11.32 4.78
C SER A 698 27.45 11.03 5.12
N TYR A 699 26.94 9.88 4.71
CA TYR A 699 25.55 9.46 4.94
C TYR A 699 25.47 8.04 5.48
N LEU A 700 24.40 7.74 6.22
CA LEU A 700 24.08 6.40 6.69
C LEU A 700 23.52 5.52 5.56
N TYR A 701 24.37 5.11 4.63
CA TYR A 701 24.01 4.19 3.55
C TYR A 701 23.56 2.82 4.07
N ASN A 702 22.52 2.24 3.47
CA ASN A 702 21.93 0.95 3.85
C ASN A 702 21.57 0.82 5.35
N PHE A 703 21.29 1.93 6.03
CA PHE A 703 20.97 1.94 7.46
C PHE A 703 19.49 1.69 7.75
N ILE A 704 18.60 2.24 6.91
CA ILE A 704 17.15 2.05 7.02
C ILE A 704 16.82 0.60 6.66
N ASP A 705 16.19 -0.15 7.56
CA ASP A 705 15.81 -1.54 7.32
C ASP A 705 14.67 -1.65 6.30
N LEU A 706 13.74 -0.70 6.33
CA LEU A 706 12.64 -0.61 5.38
C LEU A 706 12.31 0.85 5.05
N LEU A 707 12.39 1.21 3.76
CA LEU A 707 11.85 2.45 3.23
C LEU A 707 10.42 2.22 2.74
N ILE A 708 9.46 2.89 3.34
CA ILE A 708 8.07 2.96 2.91
C ILE A 708 7.91 4.23 2.08
N VAL A 709 7.45 4.08 0.85
CA VAL A 709 7.08 5.22 0.00
C VAL A 709 5.56 5.21 -0.14
N ASP A 710 4.90 6.25 0.37
CA ASP A 710 3.44 6.39 0.26
C ASP A 710 3.06 7.49 -0.74
N GLU A 711 1.89 7.33 -1.36
CA GLU A 711 1.43 8.14 -2.48
C GLU A 711 2.50 8.21 -3.61
N ALA A 712 3.18 7.08 -3.87
CA ALA A 712 4.30 7.00 -4.80
C ALA A 712 3.97 7.38 -6.24
N GLY A 713 2.68 7.37 -6.61
CA GLY A 713 2.19 7.86 -7.91
C GLY A 713 2.37 9.37 -8.09
N GLN A 714 2.57 10.12 -7.01
CA GLN A 714 2.75 11.58 -7.00
C GLN A 714 4.19 12.02 -6.75
N VAL A 715 5.11 11.06 -6.65
CA VAL A 715 6.53 11.33 -6.40
C VAL A 715 7.28 11.11 -7.71
N SER A 716 8.03 12.11 -8.17
CA SER A 716 8.87 11.96 -9.35
C SER A 716 10.15 11.15 -9.03
N PRO A 717 10.68 10.38 -9.99
CA PRO A 717 11.84 9.50 -9.75
C PRO A 717 13.07 10.24 -9.19
N GLU A 718 13.41 11.40 -9.74
CA GLU A 718 14.61 12.17 -9.38
C GLU A 718 14.58 12.73 -7.95
N ILE A 719 13.39 12.98 -7.39
CA ILE A 719 13.25 13.43 -6.01
C ILE A 719 13.50 12.28 -5.02
N ALA A 720 13.03 11.08 -5.33
CA ALA A 720 13.09 9.96 -4.40
C ALA A 720 14.35 9.10 -4.54
N ALA A 721 14.92 8.96 -5.75
CA ALA A 721 15.90 7.91 -6.05
C ALA A 721 17.09 7.93 -5.09
N ALA A 722 17.66 9.11 -4.80
CA ALA A 722 18.79 9.24 -3.86
C ALA A 722 18.50 8.60 -2.48
N SER A 723 17.26 8.70 -1.99
CA SER A 723 16.86 8.14 -0.69
C SER A 723 16.87 6.61 -0.66
N PHE A 724 16.73 5.94 -1.81
CA PHE A 724 16.85 4.47 -1.89
C PHE A 724 18.29 4.00 -1.56
N ALA A 725 19.30 4.87 -1.62
CA ALA A 725 20.67 4.53 -1.22
C ALA A 725 20.82 4.37 0.31
N LEU A 726 19.90 4.95 1.08
CA LEU A 726 19.94 4.93 2.55
C LEU A 726 19.25 3.70 3.13
N ALA A 727 18.57 2.89 2.30
CA ALA A 727 17.73 1.79 2.74
C ALA A 727 18.14 0.43 2.18
N LYS A 728 17.83 -0.64 2.94
CA LYS A 728 18.12 -2.03 2.56
C LYS A 728 17.08 -2.61 1.63
N LYS A 729 15.80 -2.29 1.83
CA LYS A 729 14.67 -2.71 0.98
C LYS A 729 13.54 -1.67 1.03
N ALA A 730 12.62 -1.72 0.07
CA ALA A 730 11.52 -0.76 0.01
C ALA A 730 10.16 -1.40 -0.28
N VAL A 731 9.12 -0.82 0.32
CA VAL A 731 7.72 -1.04 -0.04
C VAL A 731 7.19 0.28 -0.58
N VAL A 732 6.72 0.24 -1.83
CA VAL A 732 6.25 1.40 -2.56
C VAL A 732 4.75 1.24 -2.76
N VAL A 733 3.97 2.14 -2.16
CA VAL A 733 2.52 2.13 -2.20
C VAL A 733 2.04 3.41 -2.88
N GLY A 734 1.10 3.26 -3.80
CA GLY A 734 0.58 4.38 -4.58
C GLY A 734 -0.45 3.91 -5.59
N ASP A 735 -0.74 4.76 -6.57
CA ASP A 735 -1.67 4.46 -7.65
C ASP A 735 -1.35 5.34 -8.86
N GLU A 736 -1.01 4.72 -10.00
CA GLU A 736 -0.70 5.43 -11.24
C GLU A 736 -1.96 6.04 -11.89
N HIS A 737 -3.16 5.59 -11.51
CA HIS A 737 -4.43 6.11 -12.02
C HIS A 737 -5.01 7.27 -11.18
N GLN A 738 -4.27 7.73 -10.17
CA GLN A 738 -4.57 8.97 -9.45
C GLN A 738 -3.77 10.14 -10.05
N ILE A 739 -3.70 11.27 -9.32
CA ILE A 739 -3.01 12.47 -9.77
C ILE A 739 -1.51 12.17 -9.93
N PRO A 740 -0.91 12.46 -11.10
CA PRO A 740 0.52 12.27 -11.34
C PRO A 740 1.38 13.27 -10.55
N PRO A 741 2.70 13.11 -10.51
CA PRO A 741 3.59 14.12 -9.94
C PRO A 741 3.48 15.44 -10.69
N VAL A 742 3.73 16.54 -10.01
CA VAL A 742 4.03 17.80 -10.69
C VAL A 742 5.48 17.71 -11.17
N TRP A 743 5.67 17.39 -12.44
CA TRP A 743 7.00 17.30 -13.04
C TRP A 743 7.59 18.70 -13.20
N GLY A 744 8.83 18.88 -12.74
CA GLY A 744 9.51 20.17 -12.81
C GLY A 744 10.24 20.40 -14.15
N ILE A 745 10.20 19.45 -15.08
CA ILE A 745 10.74 19.58 -16.44
C ILE A 745 9.77 18.99 -17.47
N ASP A 746 9.80 19.52 -18.69
CA ASP A 746 9.04 18.96 -19.81
C ASP A 746 9.76 17.77 -20.49
N SER A 747 9.06 17.09 -21.40
CA SER A 747 9.57 15.90 -22.10
C SER A 747 10.79 16.17 -22.97
N ALA A 748 10.91 17.35 -23.57
CA ALA A 748 11.96 17.62 -24.54
C ALA A 748 13.27 18.01 -23.82
N LEU A 749 13.18 18.75 -22.71
CA LEU A 749 14.32 18.99 -21.85
C LEU A 749 14.82 17.69 -21.21
N ASP A 750 13.90 16.82 -20.79
CA ASP A 750 14.20 15.52 -20.21
C ASP A 750 15.01 14.62 -21.17
N GLU A 751 14.57 14.53 -22.43
CA GLU A 751 15.29 13.81 -23.49
C GLU A 751 16.70 14.39 -23.73
N SER A 752 16.80 15.72 -23.79
CA SER A 752 18.08 16.43 -23.98
C SER A 752 19.08 16.15 -22.83
N LEU A 753 18.59 16.13 -21.59
CA LEU A 753 19.40 15.77 -20.42
C LEU A 753 19.82 14.29 -20.49
N ALA A 754 18.92 13.38 -20.84
CA ALA A 754 19.23 11.97 -20.95
C ALA A 754 20.31 11.70 -22.03
N LEU A 755 20.28 12.40 -23.16
CA LEU A 755 21.32 12.35 -24.19
C LEU A 755 22.65 12.91 -23.67
N THR A 756 22.63 14.09 -23.06
CA THR A 756 23.85 14.78 -22.58
C THR A 756 24.62 13.91 -21.57
N TYR A 757 23.89 13.28 -20.65
CA TYR A 757 24.51 12.44 -19.62
C TYR A 757 24.80 11.01 -20.07
N ASN A 758 24.59 10.67 -21.35
CA ASN A 758 24.77 9.34 -21.92
C ASN A 758 23.92 8.26 -21.21
N VAL A 759 22.71 8.62 -20.80
CA VAL A 759 21.70 7.67 -20.32
C VAL A 759 21.07 6.95 -21.53
N ILE A 760 20.78 7.70 -22.59
CA ILE A 760 20.27 7.19 -23.87
C ILE A 760 21.33 7.31 -24.97
N GLY A 761 21.34 6.36 -25.92
CA GLY A 761 22.38 6.17 -26.95
C GLY A 761 22.02 5.03 -27.93
N ASN A 762 22.97 4.45 -28.70
CA ASN A 762 22.65 3.50 -29.79
C ASN A 762 21.84 2.25 -29.41
N ASN A 763 21.80 1.85 -28.13
CA ASN A 763 21.05 0.68 -27.64
C ASN A 763 19.90 1.04 -26.68
N MET A 764 19.68 2.33 -26.40
CA MET A 764 18.62 2.79 -25.50
C MET A 764 17.97 4.07 -26.03
N THR A 765 16.67 4.05 -26.28
CA THR A 765 15.91 5.24 -26.70
C THR A 765 15.22 5.91 -25.52
N PHE A 766 14.74 7.14 -25.73
CA PHE A 766 13.96 7.84 -24.71
C PHE A 766 12.63 7.11 -24.42
N GLU A 767 12.01 6.47 -25.42
CA GLU A 767 10.81 5.65 -25.21
C GLU A 767 11.08 4.45 -24.29
N GLU A 768 12.26 3.84 -24.37
CA GLU A 768 12.64 2.76 -23.46
C GLU A 768 12.82 3.29 -22.03
N LEU A 769 13.39 4.49 -21.86
CA LEU A 769 13.51 5.14 -20.56
C LEU A 769 12.13 5.42 -19.93
N ILE A 770 11.17 5.90 -20.74
CA ILE A 770 9.76 6.06 -20.35
C ILE A 770 9.15 4.72 -19.98
N HIS A 771 9.39 3.68 -20.79
CA HIS A 771 8.88 2.33 -20.54
C HIS A 771 9.38 1.75 -19.21
N TYR A 772 10.65 1.98 -18.87
CA TYR A 772 11.23 1.62 -17.58
C TYR A 772 10.76 2.52 -16.43
N GLY A 773 10.12 3.66 -16.72
CA GLY A 773 9.65 4.63 -15.76
C GLY A 773 10.76 5.52 -15.20
N GLN A 774 11.92 5.57 -15.86
CA GLN A 774 13.10 6.27 -15.36
C GLN A 774 13.28 7.67 -15.94
N ASN A 775 12.29 8.19 -16.66
CA ASN A 775 12.31 9.57 -17.12
C ASN A 775 11.74 10.53 -16.06
N CYS A 776 12.06 11.81 -16.15
CA CYS A 776 11.74 12.82 -15.13
C CYS A 776 10.54 13.71 -15.48
N SER A 777 10.02 13.62 -16.71
CA SER A 777 8.95 14.47 -17.24
C SER A 777 7.55 13.86 -17.23
N GLN A 778 7.44 12.52 -17.12
CA GLN A 778 6.15 11.81 -17.28
C GLN A 778 6.01 10.56 -16.39
N SER A 779 7.00 10.26 -15.54
CA SER A 779 6.98 9.06 -14.69
C SER A 779 6.77 9.36 -13.22
N SER A 780 6.59 8.30 -12.43
CA SER A 780 6.49 8.34 -10.98
C SER A 780 7.34 7.24 -10.35
N VAL A 781 7.61 7.37 -9.05
CA VAL A 781 8.25 6.33 -8.24
C VAL A 781 7.43 5.04 -8.26
N MET A 782 6.10 5.15 -8.31
CA MET A 782 5.23 3.99 -8.47
C MET A 782 5.55 3.20 -9.74
N LYS A 783 5.73 3.88 -10.87
CA LYS A 783 6.09 3.23 -12.15
C LYS A 783 7.42 2.48 -12.06
N VAL A 784 8.45 3.15 -11.55
CA VAL A 784 9.79 2.54 -11.35
C VAL A 784 9.69 1.32 -10.46
N ALA A 785 8.93 1.42 -9.36
CA ALA A 785 8.75 0.33 -8.41
C ALA A 785 7.99 -0.85 -9.02
N SER A 786 6.91 -0.62 -9.76
CA SER A 786 6.14 -1.65 -10.48
C SER A 786 7.04 -2.41 -11.47
N ASN A 787 7.89 -1.68 -12.20
CA ASN A 787 8.87 -2.27 -13.11
C ASN A 787 10.01 -3.01 -12.38
N SER A 788 10.37 -2.57 -11.18
CA SER A 788 11.37 -3.21 -10.32
C SER A 788 10.83 -4.35 -9.44
N CYS A 789 9.51 -4.56 -9.42
CA CYS A 789 8.86 -5.57 -8.60
C CYS A 789 8.94 -6.96 -9.25
N HIS A 790 9.13 -8.00 -8.42
CA HIS A 790 9.15 -9.39 -8.87
C HIS A 790 7.76 -10.01 -9.00
N TYR A 791 6.68 -9.27 -8.84
CA TYR A 791 5.32 -9.83 -8.85
C TYR A 791 4.42 -9.04 -9.81
N ASN A 792 3.39 -9.72 -10.32
CA ASN A 792 2.40 -9.14 -11.21
C ASN A 792 1.03 -9.73 -10.84
N LYS A 793 0.11 -8.86 -10.42
CA LYS A 793 -1.29 -9.18 -10.13
C LYS A 793 -2.17 -8.18 -10.89
N TYR A 794 -2.84 -8.66 -11.94
CA TYR A 794 -3.51 -7.87 -12.98
C TYR A 794 -2.55 -7.05 -13.85
N ASP A 795 -1.73 -6.23 -13.21
CA ASP A 795 -0.60 -5.52 -13.81
C ASP A 795 0.66 -5.68 -12.94
N ARG A 796 1.77 -5.10 -13.37
CA ARG A 796 3.04 -5.06 -12.65
C ARG A 796 2.87 -4.57 -11.21
N GLY A 797 3.47 -5.30 -10.27
CA GLY A 797 3.25 -5.09 -8.84
C GLY A 797 2.08 -5.91 -8.31
N LEU A 798 1.68 -5.61 -7.08
CA LEU A 798 0.47 -6.13 -6.45
C LEU A 798 -0.64 -5.09 -6.51
N PHE A 799 -1.90 -5.52 -6.39
CA PHE A 799 -3.06 -4.64 -6.44
C PHE A 799 -4.01 -4.90 -5.27
N LEU A 800 -4.38 -3.83 -4.56
CA LEU A 800 -5.39 -3.86 -3.51
C LEU A 800 -6.79 -3.69 -4.09
N SER A 801 -7.59 -4.76 -4.05
CA SER A 801 -8.87 -4.82 -4.75
C SER A 801 -10.06 -4.37 -3.91
N GLU A 802 -10.04 -4.61 -2.60
CA GLU A 802 -11.20 -4.43 -1.72
C GLU A 802 -11.38 -2.96 -1.35
N HIS A 803 -12.38 -2.30 -1.92
CA HIS A 803 -12.72 -0.91 -1.64
C HIS A 803 -13.82 -0.82 -0.59
N ARG A 804 -13.55 -0.15 0.53
CA ARG A 804 -14.44 -0.09 1.71
C ARG A 804 -14.97 1.31 2.03
N ARG A 805 -14.55 2.33 1.28
CA ARG A 805 -14.88 3.73 1.56
C ARG A 805 -16.24 4.13 0.96
N CYS A 806 -16.35 4.06 -0.34
CA CYS A 806 -17.51 4.51 -1.10
C CYS A 806 -18.58 3.42 -1.13
N TYR A 807 -19.87 3.81 -1.19
CA TYR A 807 -20.92 2.88 -1.57
C TYR A 807 -20.70 2.36 -3.00
N ASP A 808 -21.30 1.20 -3.29
CA ASP A 808 -21.10 0.48 -4.56
C ASP A 808 -21.43 1.35 -5.79
N GLU A 809 -22.45 2.20 -5.68
CA GLU A 809 -22.88 3.13 -6.74
C GLU A 809 -21.78 4.12 -7.13
N ILE A 810 -21.08 4.67 -6.14
CA ILE A 810 -20.02 5.66 -6.33
C ILE A 810 -18.76 5.01 -6.89
N VAL A 811 -18.31 3.91 -6.27
CA VAL A 811 -17.06 3.24 -6.70
C VAL A 811 -17.21 2.58 -8.06
N ALA A 812 -18.42 2.16 -8.46
CA ALA A 812 -18.66 1.57 -9.77
C ALA A 812 -18.24 2.50 -10.92
N TYR A 813 -18.47 3.83 -10.80
CA TYR A 813 -17.97 4.80 -11.77
C TYR A 813 -16.44 4.72 -11.91
N CYS A 814 -15.71 4.80 -10.80
CA CYS A 814 -14.25 4.75 -10.81
C CYS A 814 -13.74 3.40 -11.37
N ASN A 815 -14.42 2.31 -11.02
CA ASN A 815 -14.06 0.96 -11.46
C ASN A 815 -14.24 0.77 -12.98
N GLU A 816 -15.29 1.33 -13.57
CA GLU A 816 -15.51 1.33 -15.03
C GLU A 816 -14.54 2.31 -15.74
N LEU A 817 -14.26 3.47 -15.13
CA LEU A 817 -13.44 4.52 -15.75
C LEU A 817 -11.96 4.15 -15.90
N VAL A 818 -11.30 3.71 -14.82
CA VAL A 818 -9.84 3.51 -14.82
C VAL A 818 -9.38 2.12 -14.37
N TYR A 819 -10.16 1.39 -13.58
CA TYR A 819 -9.72 0.10 -13.02
C TYR A 819 -10.25 -1.13 -13.78
N SER A 820 -10.99 -0.96 -14.87
CA SER A 820 -11.45 -2.05 -15.74
C SER A 820 -12.13 -3.22 -14.98
N GLY A 821 -12.85 -2.93 -13.89
CA GLY A 821 -13.52 -3.94 -13.06
C GLY A 821 -12.65 -4.65 -12.02
N MET A 822 -11.37 -4.26 -11.85
CA MET A 822 -10.45 -4.86 -10.88
C MET A 822 -10.82 -4.58 -9.41
N LEU A 823 -11.57 -3.51 -9.12
CA LEU A 823 -12.00 -3.20 -7.76
C LEU A 823 -13.21 -4.04 -7.34
N LYS A 824 -13.18 -4.49 -6.09
CA LYS A 824 -14.28 -5.16 -5.40
C LYS A 824 -14.88 -4.19 -4.39
N ALA A 825 -16.11 -3.77 -4.63
CA ALA A 825 -16.86 -2.97 -3.66
C ALA A 825 -17.20 -3.85 -2.43
N CYS A 826 -16.89 -3.35 -1.24
CA CYS A 826 -17.05 -4.09 0.02
C CYS A 826 -17.85 -3.31 1.07
N ARG A 827 -18.31 -2.09 0.75
CA ARG A 827 -19.21 -1.34 1.62
C ARG A 827 -20.66 -1.82 1.49
N GLY A 828 -21.08 -2.18 0.28
CA GLY A 828 -22.45 -2.57 -0.03
C GLY A 828 -23.18 -1.46 -0.82
N ALA A 829 -24.28 -1.84 -1.44
CA ALA A 829 -25.14 -0.89 -2.15
C ALA A 829 -25.80 0.05 -1.14
N GLY A 830 -25.70 1.35 -1.39
CA GLY A 830 -26.24 2.35 -0.49
C GLY A 830 -27.77 2.26 -0.36
N ILE A 831 -28.46 1.81 -1.42
CA ILE A 831 -29.91 1.54 -1.38
C ILE A 831 -30.33 0.50 -0.32
N ASP A 832 -29.43 -0.42 0.03
CA ASP A 832 -29.68 -1.45 1.04
C ASP A 832 -29.29 -0.99 2.46
N ASP A 833 -28.61 0.15 2.61
CA ASP A 833 -28.18 0.67 3.90
C ASP A 833 -29.26 1.53 4.56
N HIS A 834 -30.04 0.92 5.45
CA HIS A 834 -31.04 1.62 6.27
C HIS A 834 -30.47 2.72 7.17
N ASN A 835 -29.14 2.77 7.37
CA ASN A 835 -28.47 3.82 8.13
C ASN A 835 -28.00 4.98 7.24
N TYR A 836 -28.28 4.99 5.94
CA TYR A 836 -27.98 6.17 5.14
C TYR A 836 -28.89 7.33 5.56
N PRO A 837 -28.33 8.47 6.03
CA PRO A 837 -29.12 9.50 6.71
C PRO A 837 -29.93 10.42 5.78
N LEU A 838 -29.67 10.39 4.48
CA LEU A 838 -30.24 11.35 3.53
C LEU A 838 -31.34 10.71 2.69
N SER A 839 -32.40 11.46 2.44
CA SER A 839 -33.44 11.09 1.44
C SER A 839 -33.05 11.50 0.02
N LEU A 840 -31.75 11.54 -0.29
CA LEU A 840 -31.18 11.98 -1.57
C LEU A 840 -30.28 10.89 -2.16
N PRO A 841 -30.17 10.76 -3.50
CA PRO A 841 -29.40 9.67 -4.11
C PRO A 841 -27.92 9.68 -3.75
N HIS A 842 -27.29 8.51 -3.74
CA HIS A 842 -25.83 8.36 -3.60
C HIS A 842 -25.07 8.95 -4.80
N MET A 843 -25.65 8.88 -5.99
CA MET A 843 -25.17 9.57 -7.18
C MET A 843 -26.32 10.32 -7.84
N GLY A 844 -26.23 11.64 -7.92
CA GLY A 844 -27.32 12.48 -8.43
C GLY A 844 -26.81 13.71 -9.18
N TYR A 845 -27.71 14.39 -9.87
CA TYR A 845 -27.41 15.66 -10.53
C TYR A 845 -28.43 16.74 -10.16
N LYS A 846 -27.99 18.00 -10.16
CA LYS A 846 -28.86 19.17 -10.17
C LYS A 846 -28.66 19.91 -11.47
N ASN A 847 -29.67 19.90 -12.35
CA ASN A 847 -29.58 20.60 -13.61
C ASN A 847 -29.71 22.11 -13.38
N ILE A 848 -28.74 22.88 -13.87
CA ILE A 848 -28.79 24.33 -13.85
C ILE A 848 -28.81 24.81 -15.30
N GLU A 849 -29.85 25.56 -15.66
CA GLU A 849 -30.04 26.04 -17.04
C GLU A 849 -29.02 27.13 -17.40
N ILE A 850 -27.94 26.72 -18.07
CA ILE A 850 -26.83 27.59 -18.48
C ILE A 850 -26.41 27.21 -19.89
N ARG A 851 -26.33 28.19 -20.79
CA ARG A 851 -25.90 27.96 -22.18
C ARG A 851 -24.40 27.88 -22.34
N SER A 852 -23.67 28.82 -21.73
CA SER A 852 -22.21 28.92 -21.85
C SER A 852 -21.57 29.50 -20.59
N SER A 853 -20.34 29.10 -20.33
CA SER A 853 -19.47 29.66 -19.30
C SER A 853 -18.47 30.66 -19.87
N LYS A 854 -17.89 31.49 -19.01
CA LYS A 854 -16.91 32.52 -19.40
C LYS A 854 -15.50 32.02 -19.16
N LYS A 855 -14.60 32.23 -20.13
CA LYS A 855 -13.16 31.99 -19.96
C LYS A 855 -12.50 33.15 -19.23
N GLU A 856 -11.57 32.83 -18.34
CA GLU A 856 -10.76 33.81 -17.60
C GLU A 856 -9.30 33.29 -17.60
N GLY A 857 -8.48 33.82 -18.51
CA GLY A 857 -7.16 33.25 -18.81
C GLY A 857 -7.25 31.79 -19.24
N CYS A 858 -6.45 30.93 -18.59
CA CYS A 858 -6.48 29.47 -18.74
C CYS A 858 -7.57 28.78 -17.89
N SER A 859 -8.40 29.53 -17.17
CA SER A 859 -9.46 29.04 -16.29
C SER A 859 -10.86 29.32 -16.87
N ARG A 860 -11.91 28.81 -16.21
CA ARG A 860 -13.31 29.11 -16.53
C ARG A 860 -14.10 29.49 -15.27
N ILE A 861 -15.13 30.28 -15.48
CA ILE A 861 -16.06 30.72 -14.45
C ILE A 861 -17.51 30.64 -14.91
N ASN A 862 -18.39 30.41 -13.95
CA ASN A 862 -19.83 30.40 -14.12
C ASN A 862 -20.51 30.91 -12.84
N GLU A 863 -20.87 32.19 -12.86
CA GLU A 863 -21.49 32.90 -11.72
C GLU A 863 -22.87 32.35 -11.39
N LYS A 864 -23.71 32.11 -12.41
CA LYS A 864 -25.05 31.57 -12.22
C LYS A 864 -25.01 30.19 -11.57
N GLU A 865 -24.10 29.31 -12.01
CA GLU A 865 -23.90 28.01 -11.36
C GLU A 865 -23.52 28.14 -9.89
N ALA A 866 -22.58 29.05 -9.58
CA ALA A 866 -22.14 29.27 -8.21
C ALA A 866 -23.24 29.83 -7.30
N GLU A 867 -24.04 30.77 -7.81
CA GLU A 867 -25.19 31.34 -7.10
C GLU A 867 -26.27 30.28 -6.81
N GLU A 868 -26.61 29.45 -7.79
CA GLU A 868 -27.61 28.38 -7.64
C GLU A 868 -27.16 27.29 -6.65
N ILE A 869 -25.87 26.90 -6.68
CA ILE A 869 -25.31 25.99 -5.68
C ILE A 869 -25.40 26.61 -4.27
N ALA A 870 -25.03 27.88 -4.12
CA ALA A 870 -25.07 28.57 -2.83
C ALA A 870 -26.51 28.73 -2.31
N ASN A 871 -27.47 29.06 -3.19
CA ASN A 871 -28.87 29.17 -2.84
C ASN A 871 -29.45 27.82 -2.41
N TRP A 872 -29.16 26.75 -3.14
CA TRP A 872 -29.59 25.41 -2.77
C TRP A 872 -29.00 25.00 -1.40
N LEU A 873 -27.70 25.21 -1.18
CA LEU A 873 -27.07 24.91 0.10
C LEU A 873 -27.62 25.77 1.26
N SER A 874 -28.01 27.02 1.01
CA SER A 874 -28.63 27.87 2.04
C SER A 874 -29.93 27.29 2.62
N ILE A 875 -30.64 26.47 1.82
CA ILE A 875 -31.88 25.81 2.21
C ILE A 875 -31.60 24.43 2.85
N HIS A 876 -30.68 23.64 2.27
CA HIS A 876 -30.53 22.23 2.60
C HIS A 876 -29.38 21.89 3.55
N TYR A 877 -28.37 22.77 3.70
CA TYR A 877 -27.15 22.48 4.45
C TYR A 877 -27.42 22.04 5.89
N SER A 878 -28.25 22.81 6.61
CA SER A 878 -28.59 22.50 8.02
C SER A 878 -29.27 21.13 8.18
N THR A 879 -30.12 20.74 7.22
CA THR A 879 -30.79 19.43 7.23
C THR A 879 -29.79 18.30 6.96
N ILE A 880 -28.87 18.48 6.01
CA ILE A 880 -27.81 17.51 5.70
C ILE A 880 -26.93 17.29 6.94
N VAL A 881 -26.46 18.36 7.57
CA VAL A 881 -25.62 18.29 8.78
C VAL A 881 -26.36 17.62 9.93
N ALA A 882 -27.62 18.01 10.18
CA ALA A 882 -28.43 17.44 11.25
C ALA A 882 -28.66 15.93 11.05
N ALA A 883 -28.85 15.49 9.81
CA ALA A 883 -29.07 14.08 9.49
C ALA A 883 -27.85 13.21 9.85
N TYR A 884 -26.63 13.69 9.56
CA TYR A 884 -25.41 12.99 9.94
C TYR A 884 -25.13 13.03 11.45
N LYS A 885 -25.38 14.17 12.11
CA LYS A 885 -25.20 14.30 13.57
C LYS A 885 -26.22 13.48 14.39
N GLY A 886 -27.42 13.29 13.85
CA GLY A 886 -28.49 12.50 14.50
C GLY A 886 -28.15 11.03 14.74
N GLN A 887 -27.07 10.50 14.15
CA GLN A 887 -26.66 9.09 14.25
C GLN A 887 -25.81 8.76 15.48
N GLY A 888 -25.61 9.71 16.41
CA GLY A 888 -24.80 9.48 17.62
C GLY A 888 -23.29 9.33 17.35
N LYS A 889 -22.81 9.67 16.14
CA LYS A 889 -21.39 9.75 15.79
C LYS A 889 -20.90 11.18 16.00
N MET A 890 -19.72 11.35 16.61
CA MET A 890 -19.04 12.65 16.69
C MET A 890 -18.41 12.93 15.31
N ILE A 891 -19.11 13.71 14.49
CA ILE A 891 -18.65 14.16 13.16
C ILE A 891 -18.66 15.68 13.17
N GLU A 892 -17.53 16.28 12.80
CA GLU A 892 -17.40 17.74 12.65
C GLU A 892 -18.15 18.22 11.40
N ASP A 893 -18.72 19.43 11.44
CA ASP A 893 -19.47 19.99 10.30
C ASP A 893 -18.63 20.02 9.02
N SER A 894 -17.35 20.34 9.17
CA SER A 894 -16.37 20.43 8.07
C SER A 894 -16.07 19.10 7.39
N GLU A 895 -16.39 17.96 8.00
CA GLU A 895 -16.17 16.63 7.43
C GLU A 895 -17.36 16.13 6.59
N ILE A 896 -18.48 16.85 6.62
CA ILE A 896 -19.73 16.41 6.02
C ILE A 896 -19.77 16.74 4.53
N LEU A 897 -19.56 18.00 4.13
CA LEU A 897 -19.80 18.44 2.75
C LEU A 897 -18.63 19.26 2.20
N ALA A 898 -18.24 18.99 0.95
CA ALA A 898 -17.33 19.86 0.21
C ALA A 898 -17.74 20.01 -1.26
N ILE A 899 -17.23 21.07 -1.89
CA ILE A 899 -17.45 21.40 -3.29
C ILE A 899 -16.11 21.31 -4.05
N ILE A 900 -16.10 20.47 -5.08
CA ILE A 900 -14.99 20.28 -5.99
C ILE A 900 -15.35 20.94 -7.33
N THR A 901 -14.38 21.65 -7.92
CA THR A 901 -14.52 22.20 -9.27
C THR A 901 -13.21 22.07 -10.06
N PRO A 902 -13.23 21.87 -11.39
CA PRO A 902 -12.00 21.76 -12.17
C PRO A 902 -11.16 23.06 -12.20
N PHE A 903 -11.78 24.22 -11.93
CA PHE A 903 -11.20 25.52 -12.25
C PHE A 903 -10.94 26.38 -11.01
N LYS A 904 -9.71 26.87 -10.86
CA LYS A 904 -9.30 27.72 -9.72
C LYS A 904 -10.08 29.05 -9.68
N ALA A 905 -10.44 29.62 -10.83
CA ALA A 905 -11.25 30.85 -10.84
C ALA A 905 -12.68 30.60 -10.30
N GLN A 906 -13.28 29.44 -10.63
CA GLN A 906 -14.59 29.06 -10.09
C GLN A 906 -14.57 28.91 -8.56
N VAL A 907 -13.46 28.42 -7.98
CA VAL A 907 -13.31 28.34 -6.51
C VAL A 907 -13.54 29.69 -5.85
N LYS A 908 -12.99 30.78 -6.42
CA LYS A 908 -13.13 32.13 -5.86
C LYS A 908 -14.60 32.59 -5.87
N ILE A 909 -15.29 32.36 -6.98
CA ILE A 909 -16.69 32.76 -7.14
C ILE A 909 -17.62 31.93 -6.24
N LEU A 910 -17.40 30.61 -6.17
CA LEU A 910 -18.14 29.72 -5.27
C LEU A 910 -17.99 30.16 -3.81
N LYS A 911 -16.76 30.45 -3.35
CA LYS A 911 -16.54 30.96 -1.99
C LYS A 911 -17.30 32.25 -1.74
N SER A 912 -17.22 33.22 -2.67
CA SER A 912 -17.95 34.49 -2.54
C SER A 912 -19.48 34.29 -2.50
N ALA A 913 -20.02 33.40 -3.34
CA ALA A 913 -21.45 33.09 -3.36
C ALA A 913 -21.89 32.41 -2.05
N LEU A 914 -21.13 31.44 -1.54
CA LEU A 914 -21.42 30.76 -0.28
C LEU A 914 -21.35 31.73 0.92
N GLU A 915 -20.35 32.60 0.98
CA GLU A 915 -20.23 33.61 2.04
C GLU A 915 -21.45 34.54 2.07
N LYS A 916 -21.96 34.95 0.90
CA LYS A 916 -23.17 35.78 0.78
C LYS A 916 -24.43 35.04 1.25
N SER A 917 -24.63 33.79 0.83
CA SER A 917 -25.89 33.07 1.08
C SER A 917 -25.92 32.32 2.42
N LEU A 918 -24.79 31.76 2.89
CA LEU A 918 -24.71 30.95 4.10
C LEU A 918 -24.01 31.64 5.29
N LYS A 919 -23.35 32.78 5.08
CA LYS A 919 -22.62 33.53 6.12
C LYS A 919 -21.63 32.62 6.86
N ASP A 920 -21.68 32.57 8.20
CA ASP A 920 -20.72 31.80 9.00
C ASP A 920 -20.74 30.29 8.71
N LEU A 921 -21.86 29.72 8.26
CA LEU A 921 -21.94 28.30 7.89
C LEU A 921 -21.05 27.96 6.68
N SER A 922 -20.72 28.94 5.84
CA SER A 922 -19.82 28.74 4.68
C SER A 922 -18.41 28.32 5.10
N LYS A 923 -17.96 28.68 6.31
CA LYS A 923 -16.64 28.29 6.84
C LYS A 923 -16.50 26.78 7.06
N ASN A 924 -17.63 26.07 7.16
CA ASN A 924 -17.67 24.63 7.33
C ASN A 924 -17.74 23.89 5.97
N ILE A 925 -17.77 24.59 4.84
CA ILE A 925 -17.83 23.99 3.51
C ILE A 925 -16.52 24.26 2.78
N ASP A 926 -15.71 23.22 2.61
CA ASP A 926 -14.50 23.35 1.82
C ASP A 926 -14.82 23.46 0.33
N VAL A 927 -14.18 24.42 -0.33
CA VAL A 927 -14.25 24.62 -1.78
C VAL A 927 -12.86 24.66 -2.37
N GLY A 928 -12.62 23.86 -3.40
CA GLY A 928 -11.29 23.69 -3.98
C GLY A 928 -11.29 22.92 -5.29
N THR A 929 -10.09 22.82 -5.87
CA THR A 929 -9.86 21.96 -7.03
C THR A 929 -9.58 20.53 -6.58
N VAL A 930 -9.57 19.57 -7.51
CA VAL A 930 -9.29 18.15 -7.17
C VAL A 930 -7.93 17.99 -6.46
N HIS A 931 -6.91 18.74 -6.88
CA HIS A 931 -5.59 18.75 -6.24
C HIS A 931 -5.66 19.18 -4.76
N THR A 932 -6.57 20.10 -4.41
CA THR A 932 -6.76 20.58 -3.04
C THR A 932 -7.36 19.52 -2.13
N PHE A 933 -8.21 18.63 -2.66
CA PHE A 933 -8.87 17.56 -1.91
C PHE A 933 -8.09 16.24 -1.91
N GLN A 934 -6.86 16.25 -2.40
CA GLN A 934 -6.03 15.06 -2.43
C GLN A 934 -5.69 14.61 -1.00
N GLY A 935 -6.02 13.37 -0.68
CA GLY A 935 -5.88 12.83 0.68
C GLY A 935 -7.01 13.19 1.64
N ALA A 936 -7.91 14.12 1.29
CA ALA A 936 -9.11 14.44 2.04
C ALA A 936 -10.31 13.59 1.57
N GLU A 937 -11.35 13.50 2.38
CA GLU A 937 -12.59 12.77 2.07
C GLU A 937 -13.76 13.41 2.81
N ARG A 938 -14.97 13.35 2.24
CA ARG A 938 -16.19 13.91 2.85
C ARG A 938 -17.35 12.93 2.74
N LYS A 939 -18.35 13.10 3.60
CA LYS A 939 -19.61 12.35 3.48
C LYS A 939 -20.29 12.65 2.14
N VAL A 940 -20.37 13.91 1.77
CA VAL A 940 -21.01 14.41 0.57
C VAL A 940 -20.01 15.25 -0.23
N ILE A 941 -19.91 15.00 -1.54
CA ILE A 941 -19.16 15.84 -2.47
C ILE A 941 -20.11 16.40 -3.53
N ILE A 942 -20.04 17.71 -3.74
CA ILE A 942 -20.66 18.39 -4.88
C ILE A 942 -19.58 18.68 -5.93
N LEU A 943 -19.78 18.24 -7.17
CA LEU A 943 -18.98 18.65 -8.33
C LEU A 943 -19.69 19.80 -9.05
N SER A 944 -19.06 20.98 -9.07
CA SER A 944 -19.41 22.08 -9.97
C SER A 944 -18.73 21.87 -11.31
N THR A 945 -19.52 21.60 -12.36
CA THR A 945 -19.00 21.33 -13.71
C THR A 945 -18.51 22.59 -14.41
N VAL A 946 -19.02 23.77 -14.04
CA VAL A 946 -18.75 25.09 -14.64
C VAL A 946 -19.30 25.24 -16.06
N TYR A 947 -19.39 24.17 -16.84
CA TYR A 947 -19.77 24.21 -18.25
C TYR A 947 -21.27 24.48 -18.46
N GLY A 948 -21.57 25.29 -19.49
CA GLY A 948 -22.91 25.39 -20.05
C GLY A 948 -23.19 24.31 -21.10
N SER A 949 -24.45 24.20 -21.54
CA SER A 949 -24.90 23.23 -22.53
C SER A 949 -24.11 23.23 -23.84
N ASP A 950 -23.52 24.38 -24.21
CA ASP A 950 -22.88 24.59 -25.50
C ASP A 950 -21.33 24.47 -25.43
N ASP A 951 -20.75 24.34 -24.23
CA ASP A 951 -19.29 24.41 -24.05
C ASP A 951 -18.55 23.07 -24.28
N GLY A 952 -19.22 21.95 -24.02
CA GLY A 952 -18.61 20.61 -23.94
C GLY A 952 -17.63 20.43 -22.77
N CYS A 953 -17.64 19.26 -22.13
CA CYS A 953 -16.81 18.94 -20.95
C CYS A 953 -15.34 18.58 -21.26
N PHE A 954 -14.62 19.39 -22.04
CA PHE A 954 -13.28 19.05 -22.55
C PHE A 954 -12.27 18.71 -21.45
N PHE A 955 -12.13 19.54 -20.41
CA PHE A 955 -11.16 19.29 -19.34
C PHE A 955 -11.48 18.03 -18.54
N ILE A 956 -12.76 17.79 -18.26
CA ILE A 956 -13.22 16.57 -17.57
C ILE A 956 -12.90 15.34 -18.42
N ASN A 957 -13.12 15.43 -19.73
CA ASN A 957 -12.91 14.32 -20.66
C ASN A 957 -11.43 13.96 -20.88
N GLN A 958 -10.52 14.93 -20.80
CA GLN A 958 -9.08 14.68 -20.93
C GLN A 958 -8.43 14.09 -19.68
N ASN A 959 -9.06 14.25 -18.51
CA ASN A 959 -8.43 13.97 -17.22
C ASN A 959 -9.18 12.87 -16.44
N ALA A 960 -9.08 11.62 -16.91
CA ALA A 960 -9.70 10.47 -16.24
C ALA A 960 -9.19 10.29 -14.78
N SER A 961 -7.90 10.45 -14.53
CA SER A 961 -7.32 10.36 -13.18
C SER A 961 -7.87 11.42 -12.22
N LEU A 962 -8.12 12.63 -12.72
CA LEU A 962 -8.70 13.73 -11.95
C LEU A 962 -10.14 13.41 -11.56
N MET A 963 -10.92 12.84 -12.47
CA MET A 963 -12.31 12.42 -12.19
C MET A 963 -12.38 11.22 -11.26
N ASN A 964 -11.50 10.22 -11.44
CA ASN A 964 -11.33 9.10 -10.52
C ASN A 964 -11.07 9.60 -9.09
N VAL A 965 -10.18 10.59 -8.94
CA VAL A 965 -9.94 11.22 -7.64
C VAL A 965 -11.17 11.98 -7.15
N ALA A 966 -11.75 12.87 -7.94
CA ALA A 966 -12.89 13.70 -7.52
C ALA A 966 -14.08 12.86 -7.00
N VAL A 967 -14.46 11.82 -7.73
CA VAL A 967 -15.58 10.95 -7.36
C VAL A 967 -15.27 10.12 -6.12
N SER A 968 -14.06 9.56 -6.00
CA SER A 968 -13.64 8.75 -4.85
C SER A 968 -13.39 9.54 -3.55
N ARG A 969 -13.58 10.86 -3.55
CA ARG A 969 -13.60 11.70 -2.33
C ARG A 969 -14.91 11.61 -1.56
N ALA A 970 -16.00 11.23 -2.24
CA ALA A 970 -17.29 11.02 -1.61
C ALA A 970 -17.32 9.66 -0.90
N LYS A 971 -17.71 9.66 0.38
CA LYS A 971 -18.00 8.42 1.10
C LYS A 971 -19.43 7.95 0.82
N ASP A 972 -20.39 8.86 0.98
CA ASP A 972 -21.81 8.52 1.09
C ASP A 972 -22.61 9.05 -0.11
N ALA A 973 -22.32 10.26 -0.60
CA ALA A 973 -22.99 10.82 -1.77
C ALA A 973 -22.09 11.70 -2.65
N PHE A 974 -22.26 11.59 -3.97
CA PHE A 974 -21.60 12.40 -4.99
C PHE A 974 -22.63 13.05 -5.92
N TRP A 975 -22.65 14.38 -5.95
CA TRP A 975 -23.67 15.14 -6.67
C TRP A 975 -23.07 16.08 -7.70
N VAL A 976 -23.62 16.11 -8.90
CA VAL A 976 -23.14 16.94 -10.01
C VAL A 976 -24.06 18.14 -10.19
N PHE A 977 -23.54 19.35 -10.05
CA PHE A 977 -24.27 20.59 -10.28
C PHE A 977 -23.75 21.27 -11.57
N GLY A 978 -24.68 21.70 -12.42
CA GLY A 978 -24.38 22.39 -13.67
C GLY A 978 -25.32 21.98 -14.81
N ALA A 979 -25.02 22.39 -16.03
CA ALA A 979 -25.86 22.06 -17.19
C ALA A 979 -25.72 20.57 -17.52
N ARG A 980 -26.75 19.74 -17.31
CA ARG A 980 -26.67 18.29 -17.57
C ARG A 980 -26.28 17.96 -19.01
N ASP A 981 -26.69 18.81 -19.95
CA ASP A 981 -26.41 18.62 -21.37
C ASP A 981 -24.96 18.94 -21.79
N CYS A 982 -24.13 19.51 -20.90
CA CYS A 982 -22.70 19.61 -21.16
C CYS A 982 -21.98 18.24 -21.10
N LEU A 983 -22.58 17.25 -20.42
CA LEU A 983 -22.06 15.89 -20.31
C LEU A 983 -22.38 15.07 -21.57
N ASP A 984 -21.39 14.34 -22.07
CA ASP A 984 -21.55 13.52 -23.28
C ASP A 984 -22.70 12.51 -23.14
N LYS A 985 -23.53 12.37 -24.19
CA LYS A 985 -24.69 11.46 -24.19
C LYS A 985 -24.33 9.98 -24.37
N ILE A 986 -23.25 9.73 -25.11
CA ILE A 986 -22.84 8.38 -25.56
C ILE A 986 -21.32 8.29 -25.45
N GLY A 987 -20.81 7.14 -25.03
CA GLY A 987 -19.39 6.82 -25.06
C GLY A 987 -18.88 6.34 -23.71
N ARG A 988 -17.54 6.29 -23.60
CA ARG A 988 -16.81 5.94 -22.37
C ARG A 988 -15.93 7.08 -21.87
N SER A 989 -16.17 8.31 -22.35
CA SER A 989 -15.48 9.48 -21.81
C SER A 989 -15.85 9.66 -20.33
N PRO A 990 -14.98 10.30 -19.52
CA PRO A 990 -15.29 10.60 -18.13
C PRO A 990 -16.66 11.26 -17.92
N SER A 991 -17.07 12.19 -18.80
CA SER A 991 -18.38 12.84 -18.71
C SER A 991 -19.54 11.94 -19.17
N ALA A 992 -19.35 11.10 -20.19
CA ALA A 992 -20.37 10.14 -20.63
C ALA A 992 -20.70 9.13 -19.54
N LEU A 993 -19.67 8.58 -18.90
CA LEU A 993 -19.84 7.70 -17.74
C LEU A 993 -20.50 8.47 -16.59
N LEU A 994 -20.10 9.71 -16.34
CA LEU A 994 -20.68 10.47 -15.24
C LEU A 994 -22.19 10.67 -15.45
N ARG A 995 -22.62 11.01 -16.68
CA ARG A 995 -24.03 11.13 -17.07
C ARG A 995 -24.81 9.83 -16.88
N LYS A 996 -24.19 8.69 -17.15
CA LYS A 996 -24.76 7.34 -16.96
C LYS A 996 -24.98 7.02 -15.47
N TYR A 997 -24.09 7.46 -14.59
CA TYR A 997 -24.16 7.17 -13.15
C TYR A 997 -24.97 8.18 -12.34
N VAL A 998 -25.12 9.43 -12.82
CA VAL A 998 -25.98 10.46 -12.19
C VAL A 998 -27.34 10.56 -12.90
N VAL A 999 -28.20 9.57 -12.67
CA VAL A 999 -29.50 9.46 -13.36
C VAL A 999 -30.61 10.23 -12.65
N GLU A 1000 -30.54 10.32 -11.32
CA GLU A 1000 -31.55 10.92 -10.46
C GLU A 1000 -31.33 12.41 -10.23
N GLU A 1001 -32.40 13.21 -10.34
CA GLU A 1001 -32.35 14.64 -10.09
C GLU A 1001 -32.50 14.94 -8.60
N ILE A 1002 -31.62 15.79 -8.09
CA ILE A 1002 -31.67 16.32 -6.73
C ILE A 1002 -32.70 17.44 -6.74
N VAL A 1003 -33.86 17.22 -6.15
CA VAL A 1003 -34.94 18.21 -6.10
C VAL A 1003 -34.72 19.19 -4.97
#